data_AF-A0A3T1B9V6-F1
#
_entry.id   AF-A0A3T1B9V6-F1
#
_cell.length_a   1.000
_cell.length_b   1.000
_cell.length_c   1.000
_cell.angle_alpha   90.00
_cell.angle_beta   90.00
_cell.angle_gamma   90.00
#
_symmetry.space_group_name_H-M   'P 1'
#
loop_
_entity.id
_entity.type
_entity.pdbx_description
1 polymer ?
#
loop_
_entity_poly.entity_id
_entity_poly.type
_entity_poly.pdbx_seq_one_letter_code
_entity_poly.pdbx_strand_id
1 'polypeptide(L)'
;MIRLPFLSLATGTTGAGAEWAFQGEPVGDRQVPAGQQVELHAWSESVTAPVTFDVVTDDFLVSGSDTDRVTRIGADTRRPQTLRLAPGQTLAGLLGDYRQSHPGYAGDLLIVTEQEAIPPLSHAVTWWTTGPTGRYAFAAHLGGPAAVRTERALAVGTADGLQIELRYEDGTPMSAAEIRVELDSGPLTTVTDAGGVARVDRPLGSEEPFRVFLLSYPQTFAEEPTPAGGSPAVDPEVVTVFAFDSSFPAPAVYPALARVRDRAAGDADLRVRLYGHTDARGDAGYNRALSERRARTVLAMLTGDLPMFDEVAAAEGWDPRHYQAMLRGLGCDPGAIDGAEGPMTRDAVRRFQEEYNRYAFHHGAARRPGDLTVDGSLGEATRAALRDAYVCFSPHLAADRLAGPPFVGCGEDEPVSGDDAENRRVTVAYRTAEQATGDAAAPYREVVDRDRERPGGPPFADLAWLREETGTVHLSALTALPDGSPARFTVYPAARPLPAADSSAGQPRPAVDGAASVVAGQVAGGVAFARWEPGAPAADRIFDHTTWLDDHDFPIEAENDAGDLEPGGPADPDLLFDEPGIRPPVFAVESGEQWAVSGPPGQPLDAVRFGNAVEVDGIALRTDGAVITFGVPVDEPPGWSDPAGATAVLAMAVRAAGTEPAAAVPAGAGPPAAAPAGYGGYDLRRDDRDADHTYAGAARTSANGDPLPAAGTPGFVRRLQDDLRILGFHIAGPATGTFGLRTEWAVREFQIYAKMAHLAAEDDSAAARYADRLRQVANTDAYTGPVSGVVNARTRTLIQTWLAHRWRCPVVVESWNMRDGARTTVRDQNVWLHDEVTSSAPRVHVQDFSSYYTFPAGHSAADPVVVGDFATYLAWSGPRSLPPAHTWTELLPDSLVGVPQAGLTAAQRCTFTVVRAVSEVECLGFFDSLNAYDNAFVSLGPCHWTLGIVNGATVTGGELGGYLAYLRHTDNAAYTTAIEFFGMRPGTDWLTPGTPAVPDGRNLFGPGNRTYTAAITVQRDDGGYRPLPLEEREWNYFKTWHWFYRFEMATRTVDGFRRRMWDMARVRLRDLRALELPAGAAPDIPTGPHTTRRATVGDVFTSEKAMGLLLRWHIRYPAHLAGGSRRRLRNVLGHAAVPASAGDPARWTDAHEIRLIDGILREVGVIANADFTQTMEYVRDWPAWAAPRAANPRGYTLAAPAGGLATTRGSFLFDASGLPPAP
;
A
#
# COMPACT_ATOMS: atom_id res chain seq x y z
N MET A 1 -1.41 15.95 -31.61
CA MET A 1 -1.16 15.25 -32.88
C MET A 1 -2.49 14.80 -33.46
N ILE A 2 -2.73 14.98 -34.75
CA ILE A 2 -3.95 14.49 -35.43
C ILE A 2 -3.51 13.46 -36.47
N ARG A 3 -3.99 12.20 -36.36
CA ARG A 3 -3.84 11.17 -37.38
C ARG A 3 -5.13 11.15 -38.21
N LEU A 4 -5.06 11.37 -39.52
CA LEU A 4 -6.22 11.37 -40.41
C LEU A 4 -6.29 10.03 -41.17
N PRO A 5 -7.34 9.20 -41.01
CA PRO A 5 -7.60 8.11 -41.93
C PRO A 5 -8.44 8.63 -43.10
N PHE A 6 -8.01 8.39 -44.35
CA PHE A 6 -8.91 8.53 -45.50
C PHE A 6 -8.84 7.31 -46.44
N LEU A 7 -10.04 6.91 -46.87
CA LEU A 7 -10.36 5.89 -47.85
C LEU A 7 -9.43 5.90 -49.08
N SER A 8 -8.95 4.72 -49.46
CA SER A 8 -8.43 4.42 -50.79
C SER A 8 -9.55 4.56 -51.84
N LEU A 9 -9.51 5.61 -52.65
CA LEU A 9 -10.27 5.69 -53.90
C LEU A 9 -9.46 5.00 -55.01
N ALA A 10 -9.87 3.78 -55.35
CA ALA A 10 -9.40 3.08 -56.54
C ALA A 10 -9.85 3.83 -57.80
N THR A 11 -8.90 4.40 -58.54
CA THR A 11 -9.12 4.80 -59.94
C THR A 11 -8.92 3.56 -60.82
N GLY A 12 -10.02 2.97 -61.27
CA GLY A 12 -9.97 1.79 -62.13
C GLY A 12 -9.53 2.09 -63.56
N THR A 13 -8.76 1.18 -64.14
CA THR A 13 -8.79 0.88 -65.59
C THR A 13 -8.52 -0.60 -65.83
N THR A 14 -9.60 -1.32 -66.19
CA THR A 14 -9.71 -2.44 -67.14
C THR A 14 -8.68 -3.59 -67.10
N GLY A 15 -9.17 -4.82 -66.83
CA GLY A 15 -8.50 -6.03 -67.33
C GLY A 15 -8.76 -7.33 -66.56
N ALA A 16 -9.88 -8.00 -66.89
CA ALA A 16 -10.08 -9.45 -66.90
C ALA A 16 -9.60 -10.34 -65.71
N GLY A 17 -10.59 -10.90 -65.00
CA GLY A 17 -10.67 -12.36 -64.82
C GLY A 17 -10.16 -12.96 -63.51
N ALA A 18 -11.07 -13.13 -62.54
CA ALA A 18 -11.30 -14.40 -61.83
C ALA A 18 -12.51 -14.27 -60.87
N GLU A 19 -13.64 -14.86 -61.26
CA GLU A 19 -14.59 -15.51 -60.33
C GLU A 19 -13.85 -16.68 -59.63
N TRP A 20 -14.23 -17.22 -58.47
CA TRP A 20 -15.37 -18.11 -58.24
C TRP A 20 -15.73 -18.18 -56.74
N ALA A 21 -17.03 -18.39 -56.51
CA ALA A 21 -17.76 -18.47 -55.26
C ALA A 21 -17.66 -19.85 -54.55
N PHE A 22 -18.51 -19.98 -53.51
CA PHE A 22 -19.11 -21.16 -52.83
C PHE A 22 -18.71 -21.21 -51.34
N GLN A 23 -19.58 -21.41 -50.33
CA GLN A 23 -20.96 -21.89 -50.27
C GLN A 23 -21.48 -21.81 -48.81
N GLY A 24 -22.77 -21.53 -48.56
CA GLY A 24 -23.48 -21.94 -47.32
C GLY A 24 -24.34 -20.89 -46.58
N GLU A 25 -25.63 -20.83 -46.93
CA GLU A 25 -26.80 -20.09 -46.35
C GLU A 25 -27.22 -20.45 -44.89
N PRO A 26 -28.32 -19.92 -44.27
CA PRO A 26 -28.98 -18.58 -44.30
C PRO A 26 -29.38 -18.01 -42.90
N VAL A 27 -29.90 -16.78 -42.94
CA VAL A 27 -30.40 -15.87 -41.90
C VAL A 27 -31.73 -16.32 -41.23
N GLY A 28 -31.95 -15.91 -39.97
CA GLY A 28 -33.25 -15.90 -39.29
C GLY A 28 -33.44 -14.71 -38.32
N ASP A 29 -34.00 -13.62 -38.83
CA ASP A 29 -34.83 -12.57 -38.21
C ASP A 29 -34.45 -11.87 -36.88
N ARG A 30 -33.91 -10.64 -37.00
CA ARG A 30 -34.53 -9.42 -36.43
C ARG A 30 -34.00 -8.15 -37.11
N GLN A 31 -34.92 -7.39 -37.73
CA GLN A 31 -34.66 -6.11 -38.39
C GLN A 31 -34.26 -5.01 -37.39
N VAL A 32 -33.20 -4.26 -37.69
CA VAL A 32 -32.99 -2.89 -37.17
C VAL A 32 -33.72 -1.92 -38.11
N PRO A 33 -34.60 -1.03 -37.61
CA PRO A 33 -35.31 -0.06 -38.45
C PRO A 33 -34.35 0.98 -39.07
N ALA A 34 -34.64 1.35 -40.31
CA ALA A 34 -33.93 2.36 -41.08
C ALA A 34 -34.11 3.78 -40.49
N GLY A 35 -33.00 4.51 -40.34
CA GLY A 35 -33.03 5.97 -40.10
C GLY A 35 -31.93 6.54 -39.20
N GLN A 36 -30.64 6.37 -39.54
CA GLN A 36 -29.57 7.26 -39.06
C GLN A 36 -28.43 7.28 -40.08
N GLN A 37 -28.26 8.41 -40.77
CA GLN A 37 -27.03 8.73 -41.51
C GLN A 37 -26.07 9.46 -40.56
N VAL A 38 -24.80 9.07 -40.56
CA VAL A 38 -23.71 9.83 -39.94
C VAL A 38 -22.96 10.56 -41.06
N GLU A 39 -23.06 11.89 -41.11
CA GLU A 39 -22.23 12.77 -41.97
C GLU A 39 -20.94 13.16 -41.23
N LEU A 40 -19.80 13.11 -41.93
CA LEU A 40 -18.48 13.58 -41.47
C LEU A 40 -18.06 14.82 -42.26
N HIS A 41 -17.74 15.94 -41.60
CA HIS A 41 -17.21 17.15 -42.23
C HIS A 41 -15.66 17.13 -42.29
N ALA A 42 -15.10 17.20 -43.50
CA ALA A 42 -13.67 17.46 -43.72
C ALA A 42 -13.39 18.98 -43.77
N TRP A 43 -12.25 19.44 -43.23
CA TRP A 43 -11.79 20.84 -43.35
C TRP A 43 -11.59 21.21 -44.82
N SER A 44 -12.53 21.97 -45.39
CA SER A 44 -12.49 22.45 -46.78
C SER A 44 -12.30 23.96 -46.91
N GLU A 45 -12.11 24.70 -45.81
CA GLU A 45 -12.10 26.16 -45.83
C GLU A 45 -10.69 26.77 -45.83
N SER A 46 -10.54 27.85 -46.60
CA SER A 46 -9.32 28.65 -46.76
C SER A 46 -9.00 29.47 -45.52
N VAL A 47 -7.74 29.47 -45.10
CA VAL A 47 -7.30 30.19 -43.90
C VAL A 47 -7.11 31.68 -44.22
N THR A 48 -7.61 32.56 -43.35
CA THR A 48 -7.60 34.02 -43.55
C THR A 48 -6.33 34.70 -43.02
N ALA A 49 -5.49 33.99 -42.25
CA ALA A 49 -4.19 34.44 -41.76
C ALA A 49 -3.11 33.35 -41.95
N PRO A 50 -1.83 33.72 -42.14
CA PRO A 50 -0.79 32.74 -42.43
C PRO A 50 -0.43 31.91 -41.19
N VAL A 51 -0.51 30.59 -41.32
CA VAL A 51 -0.16 29.63 -40.26
C VAL A 51 1.09 28.85 -40.67
N THR A 52 1.99 28.65 -39.72
CA THR A 52 3.29 28.01 -39.95
C THR A 52 3.26 26.60 -39.35
N PHE A 53 3.74 25.62 -40.10
CA PHE A 53 3.73 24.21 -39.68
C PHE A 53 5.08 23.57 -39.97
N ASP A 54 5.53 22.66 -39.12
CA ASP A 54 6.69 21.81 -39.41
C ASP A 54 6.24 20.45 -39.94
N VAL A 55 6.83 20.05 -41.07
CA VAL A 55 6.63 18.75 -41.70
C VAL A 55 7.83 17.86 -41.40
N VAL A 56 7.55 16.69 -40.83
CA VAL A 56 8.55 15.65 -40.52
C VAL A 56 8.21 14.39 -41.31
N THR A 57 9.20 13.84 -42.03
CA THR A 57 9.08 12.61 -42.82
C THR A 57 10.02 11.56 -42.22
N ASP A 58 9.48 10.42 -41.73
CA ASP A 58 10.05 9.05 -41.77
C ASP A 58 9.26 8.08 -40.84
N ASP A 59 9.45 6.77 -41.08
CA ASP A 59 8.64 5.62 -40.63
C ASP A 59 8.47 5.50 -39.09
N PHE A 60 7.22 5.31 -38.65
CA PHE A 60 6.86 5.04 -37.25
C PHE A 60 6.27 3.64 -37.09
N LEU A 61 6.77 2.89 -36.12
CA LEU A 61 6.13 1.66 -35.60
C LEU A 61 5.34 2.04 -34.34
N VAL A 62 4.06 1.68 -34.32
CA VAL A 62 3.19 1.84 -33.14
C VAL A 62 3.01 0.46 -32.51
N SER A 63 3.75 0.17 -31.44
CA SER A 63 3.46 -0.96 -30.55
C SER A 63 2.48 -0.52 -29.45
N GLY A 64 1.63 -1.44 -29.00
CA GLY A 64 0.40 -1.14 -28.29
C GLY A 64 0.54 -0.79 -26.81
N SER A 65 -0.49 -0.08 -26.35
CA SER A 65 -0.96 0.19 -24.97
C SER A 65 -0.46 1.40 -24.18
N ASP A 66 0.52 2.17 -24.65
CA ASP A 66 0.84 3.48 -24.05
C ASP A 66 0.61 4.62 -25.06
N THR A 67 -0.38 5.47 -24.80
CA THR A 67 -0.71 6.61 -25.69
C THR A 67 0.17 7.85 -25.45
N ASP A 68 1.15 7.80 -24.54
CA ASP A 68 1.94 8.97 -24.13
C ASP A 68 3.42 8.96 -24.56
N ARG A 69 3.88 8.00 -25.38
CA ARG A 69 5.27 7.99 -25.89
C ARG A 69 5.37 7.69 -27.39
N VAL A 70 5.80 8.69 -28.16
CA VAL A 70 6.40 8.50 -29.49
C VAL A 70 7.93 8.51 -29.32
N THR A 71 8.57 7.35 -29.47
CA THR A 71 10.04 7.25 -29.44
C THR A 71 10.58 7.28 -30.88
N ARG A 72 11.60 8.11 -31.11
CA ARG A 72 12.25 8.30 -32.41
C ARG A 72 13.25 7.15 -32.66
N ILE A 73 13.10 6.38 -33.72
CA ILE A 73 14.06 5.34 -34.12
C ILE A 73 14.88 5.87 -35.30
N GLY A 74 16.21 5.89 -35.17
CA GLY A 74 17.12 6.09 -36.31
C GLY A 74 18.10 7.26 -36.18
N ALA A 75 19.36 6.98 -36.48
CA ALA A 75 20.51 7.87 -36.29
C ALA A 75 20.82 8.81 -37.49
N ASP A 76 19.94 8.95 -38.49
CA ASP A 76 20.22 9.80 -39.65
C ASP A 76 19.47 11.15 -39.55
N THR A 77 20.23 12.21 -39.30
CA THR A 77 19.71 13.56 -39.09
C THR A 77 19.24 14.20 -40.40
N ARG A 78 17.93 14.32 -40.60
CA ARG A 78 17.36 15.37 -41.47
C ARG A 78 16.44 16.28 -40.67
N ARG A 79 16.67 17.59 -40.80
CA ARG A 79 15.97 18.64 -40.03
C ARG A 79 14.51 18.76 -40.50
N PRO A 80 13.56 19.10 -39.60
CA PRO A 80 12.19 19.43 -39.97
C PRO A 80 12.16 20.51 -41.06
N GLN A 81 11.26 20.38 -42.05
CA GLN A 81 11.01 21.43 -43.01
C GLN A 81 9.77 22.22 -42.61
N THR A 82 9.95 23.51 -42.37
CA THR A 82 8.87 24.43 -42.05
C THR A 82 8.14 24.84 -43.34
N LEU A 83 6.86 24.50 -43.44
CA LEU A 83 5.97 24.94 -44.52
C LEU A 83 5.02 26.01 -43.99
N ARG A 84 4.80 27.06 -44.80
CA ARG A 84 3.94 28.19 -44.42
C ARG A 84 2.72 28.21 -45.32
N LEU A 85 1.54 28.09 -44.72
CA LEU A 85 0.28 28.15 -45.44
C LEU A 85 -0.11 29.62 -45.63
N ALA A 86 -0.13 30.08 -46.88
CA ALA A 86 -0.46 31.46 -47.20
C ALA A 86 -1.99 31.69 -47.17
N PRO A 87 -2.46 32.94 -46.93
CA PRO A 87 -3.88 33.25 -46.94
C PRO A 87 -4.53 32.86 -48.27
N GLY A 88 -5.64 32.13 -48.22
CA GLY A 88 -6.36 31.64 -49.41
C GLY A 88 -5.88 30.30 -49.98
N GLN A 89 -4.77 29.73 -49.48
CA GLN A 89 -4.39 28.34 -49.80
C GLN A 89 -5.08 27.35 -48.86
N THR A 90 -5.41 26.16 -49.39
CA THR A 90 -5.91 25.04 -48.59
C THR A 90 -4.75 24.13 -48.20
N LEU A 91 -4.84 23.53 -47.02
CA LEU A 91 -3.83 22.60 -46.51
C LEU A 91 -3.67 21.40 -47.45
N ALA A 92 -4.76 20.89 -48.01
CA ALA A 92 -4.74 19.81 -49.00
C ALA A 92 -3.95 20.19 -50.27
N GLY A 93 -4.06 21.44 -50.73
CA GLY A 93 -3.31 21.94 -51.88
C GLY A 93 -1.81 22.05 -51.60
N LEU A 94 -1.44 22.66 -50.47
CA LEU A 94 -0.03 22.82 -50.07
C LEU A 94 0.68 21.46 -49.89
N LEU A 95 -0.01 20.48 -49.32
CA LEU A 95 0.52 19.12 -49.15
C LEU A 95 0.61 18.35 -50.47
N GLY A 96 -0.31 18.62 -51.41
CA GLY A 96 -0.24 18.12 -52.78
C GLY A 96 1.01 18.60 -53.52
N ASP A 97 1.28 19.91 -53.46
CA ASP A 97 2.45 20.54 -54.09
C ASP A 97 3.77 20.05 -53.47
N TYR A 98 3.80 19.84 -52.15
CA TYR A 98 4.96 19.29 -51.44
C TYR A 98 5.29 17.84 -51.87
N ARG A 99 4.27 16.98 -52.04
CA ARG A 99 4.45 15.60 -52.53
C ARG A 99 4.89 15.56 -54.00
N GLN A 100 4.39 16.48 -54.83
CA GLN A 100 4.80 16.59 -56.22
C GLN A 100 6.27 16.99 -56.38
N SER A 101 6.78 17.83 -55.47
CA SER A 101 8.17 18.26 -55.44
C SER A 101 9.14 17.27 -54.76
N HIS A 102 8.61 16.28 -54.02
CA HIS A 102 9.40 15.29 -53.29
C HIS A 102 8.87 13.84 -53.51
N PRO A 103 8.95 13.30 -54.74
CA PRO A 103 8.29 12.06 -55.17
C PRO A 103 8.83 10.76 -54.53
N GLY A 104 9.85 10.83 -53.67
CA GLY A 104 10.40 9.68 -52.95
C GLY A 104 9.70 9.33 -51.63
N TYR A 105 8.75 10.17 -51.17
CA TYR A 105 8.06 9.99 -49.89
C TYR A 105 6.65 9.43 -50.11
N ALA A 106 6.49 8.14 -49.87
CA ALA A 106 5.20 7.44 -50.00
C ALA A 106 4.44 7.24 -48.66
N GLY A 107 5.00 7.72 -47.54
CA GLY A 107 4.44 7.54 -46.19
C GLY A 107 3.57 8.68 -45.66
N ASP A 108 2.93 8.43 -44.52
CA ASP A 108 2.10 9.38 -43.77
C ASP A 108 2.91 10.61 -43.32
N LEU A 109 2.32 11.80 -43.44
CA LEU A 109 2.98 13.07 -43.15
C LEU A 109 2.57 13.57 -41.75
N LEU A 110 3.52 13.76 -40.84
CA LEU A 110 3.26 14.30 -39.50
C LEU A 110 3.38 15.84 -39.51
N ILE A 111 2.34 16.53 -39.04
CA ILE A 111 2.30 17.99 -38.96
C ILE A 111 2.32 18.42 -37.48
N VAL A 112 3.30 19.25 -37.12
CA VAL A 112 3.44 19.80 -35.75
C VAL A 112 3.24 21.32 -35.79
N THR A 113 2.40 21.84 -34.89
CA THR A 113 2.15 23.28 -34.72
C THR A 113 2.84 23.78 -33.44
N GLU A 114 3.59 24.88 -33.51
CA GLU A 114 4.14 25.52 -32.31
C GLU A 114 3.03 26.26 -31.53
N GLN A 115 2.90 26.00 -30.22
CA GLN A 115 1.99 26.75 -29.34
C GLN A 115 2.56 26.96 -27.93
N GLU A 116 2.29 28.15 -27.35
CA GLU A 116 2.66 28.59 -26.00
C GLU A 116 1.96 27.78 -24.87
N ALA A 117 2.62 27.72 -23.71
CA ALA A 117 2.32 26.86 -22.57
C ALA A 117 0.87 26.95 -22.03
N ILE A 118 0.28 25.77 -21.76
CA ILE A 118 -1.05 25.58 -21.17
C ILE A 118 -0.94 25.52 -19.64
N PRO A 119 -1.86 26.13 -18.84
CA PRO A 119 -1.84 26.04 -17.37
C PRO A 119 -2.20 24.62 -16.86
N PRO A 120 -1.61 24.15 -15.74
CA PRO A 120 -1.64 22.74 -15.33
C PRO A 120 -2.94 22.24 -14.66
N LEU A 121 -4.04 23.01 -14.70
CA LEU A 121 -5.36 22.59 -14.21
C LEU A 121 -6.46 23.03 -15.18
N SER A 122 -6.33 22.67 -16.45
CA SER A 122 -7.35 22.94 -17.46
C SER A 122 -7.98 21.62 -17.88
N HIS A 123 -9.25 21.38 -17.54
CA HIS A 123 -9.98 20.18 -17.96
C HIS A 123 -10.61 20.31 -19.35
N ALA A 124 -10.41 21.40 -20.11
CA ALA A 124 -10.70 21.51 -21.55
C ALA A 124 -10.15 22.84 -22.09
N VAL A 125 -9.73 22.89 -23.37
CA VAL A 125 -9.32 24.11 -24.08
C VAL A 125 -9.96 24.12 -25.47
N THR A 126 -10.55 25.24 -25.91
CA THR A 126 -11.11 25.39 -27.27
C THR A 126 -10.89 26.81 -27.83
N TRP A 127 -10.66 26.90 -29.14
CA TRP A 127 -10.33 28.13 -29.90
C TRP A 127 -11.52 28.61 -30.73
N TRP A 128 -11.70 29.93 -30.88
CA TRP A 128 -12.84 30.52 -31.61
C TRP A 128 -12.42 31.71 -32.50
N THR A 129 -12.95 31.79 -33.72
CA THR A 129 -12.94 33.00 -34.58
C THR A 129 -14.33 33.21 -35.22
N THR A 130 -14.73 34.46 -35.40
CA THR A 130 -16.08 34.84 -35.88
C THR A 130 -16.26 34.61 -37.38
N GLY A 131 -17.45 34.14 -37.74
CA GLY A 131 -18.01 33.97 -39.07
C GLY A 131 -19.47 34.42 -39.06
N PRO A 132 -20.09 34.67 -40.22
CA PRO A 132 -21.20 35.64 -40.35
C PRO A 132 -22.55 35.21 -39.76
N THR A 133 -22.68 33.99 -39.24
CA THR A 133 -23.96 33.35 -38.93
C THR A 133 -24.20 33.07 -37.45
N GLY A 134 -23.27 33.41 -36.55
CA GLY A 134 -23.50 33.48 -35.10
C GLY A 134 -23.89 32.19 -34.37
N ARG A 135 -23.85 31.02 -35.01
CA ARG A 135 -24.11 29.71 -34.38
C ARG A 135 -22.95 28.75 -34.64
N TYR A 136 -22.52 28.08 -33.58
CA TYR A 136 -21.42 27.13 -33.58
C TYR A 136 -21.70 25.96 -32.64
N ALA A 137 -21.25 24.76 -32.99
CA ALA A 137 -21.29 23.58 -32.14
C ALA A 137 -20.00 22.79 -32.33
N PHE A 138 -19.41 22.27 -31.23
CA PHE A 138 -18.31 21.31 -31.30
C PHE A 138 -18.28 20.40 -30.06
N ALA A 139 -17.61 19.24 -30.17
CA ALA A 139 -17.39 18.28 -29.08
C ALA A 139 -15.89 18.17 -28.76
N ALA A 140 -15.53 18.29 -27.48
CA ALA A 140 -14.17 18.08 -27.00
C ALA A 140 -14.10 16.72 -26.25
N HIS A 141 -12.98 16.00 -26.41
CA HIS A 141 -12.69 14.78 -25.64
C HIS A 141 -11.32 14.93 -24.96
N LEU A 142 -11.20 14.42 -23.74
CA LEU A 142 -9.94 14.33 -23.00
C LEU A 142 -9.65 12.91 -22.56
N GLY A 143 -8.39 12.51 -22.70
CA GLY A 143 -7.89 11.22 -22.25
C GLY A 143 -7.41 11.27 -20.79
N GLY A 144 -7.80 10.24 -20.04
CA GLY A 144 -7.28 9.89 -18.72
C GLY A 144 -7.81 8.49 -18.32
N PRO A 145 -7.06 7.66 -17.58
CA PRO A 145 -7.48 6.31 -17.24
C PRO A 145 -8.24 6.29 -15.90
N ALA A 146 -9.56 6.54 -15.95
CA ALA A 146 -10.59 6.09 -15.01
C ALA A 146 -11.94 6.71 -15.42
N ALA A 147 -13.04 6.00 -15.19
CA ALA A 147 -14.39 6.47 -15.52
C ALA A 147 -14.73 7.81 -14.85
N VAL A 148 -14.54 8.91 -15.58
CA VAL A 148 -15.06 10.25 -15.30
C VAL A 148 -15.98 10.59 -16.47
N ARG A 149 -17.18 11.14 -16.21
CA ARG A 149 -18.09 11.60 -17.27
C ARG A 149 -17.36 12.63 -18.13
N THR A 150 -17.20 12.38 -19.41
CA THR A 150 -16.60 13.32 -20.35
C THR A 150 -17.56 14.48 -20.64
N GLU A 151 -17.03 15.68 -20.87
CA GLU A 151 -17.77 16.94 -20.84
C GLU A 151 -18.03 17.50 -22.25
N ARG A 152 -19.16 18.21 -22.43
CA ARG A 152 -19.50 18.93 -23.67
C ARG A 152 -19.75 20.41 -23.38
N ALA A 153 -18.95 21.27 -24.02
CA ALA A 153 -19.16 22.72 -24.01
C ALA A 153 -19.80 23.17 -25.34
N LEU A 154 -20.93 23.87 -25.28
CA LEU A 154 -21.61 24.46 -26.44
C LEU A 154 -21.67 25.98 -26.26
N ALA A 155 -21.16 26.77 -27.21
CA ALA A 155 -21.30 28.23 -27.18
C ALA A 155 -22.30 28.70 -28.24
N VAL A 156 -23.28 29.52 -27.83
CA VAL A 156 -24.27 30.11 -28.73
C VAL A 156 -24.15 31.63 -28.67
N GLY A 157 -23.79 32.27 -29.79
CA GLY A 157 -23.81 33.72 -29.89
C GLY A 157 -25.25 34.21 -29.93
N THR A 158 -25.63 35.11 -29.02
CA THR A 158 -26.93 35.78 -29.03
C THR A 158 -26.77 37.29 -29.16
N ALA A 159 -27.87 37.98 -29.47
CA ALA A 159 -27.87 39.43 -29.69
C ALA A 159 -27.58 40.28 -28.43
N ASP A 160 -27.37 39.65 -27.25
CA ASP A 160 -27.21 40.30 -25.95
C ASP A 160 -25.89 39.93 -25.22
N GLY A 161 -24.97 39.18 -25.85
CA GLY A 161 -23.70 38.74 -25.26
C GLY A 161 -23.26 37.33 -25.65
N LEU A 162 -22.10 36.88 -25.14
CA LEU A 162 -21.61 35.51 -25.37
C LEU A 162 -22.20 34.58 -24.29
N GLN A 163 -22.98 33.59 -24.71
CA GLN A 163 -23.55 32.58 -23.83
C GLN A 163 -22.82 31.24 -24.00
N ILE A 164 -22.21 30.76 -22.92
CA ILE A 164 -21.45 29.50 -22.87
C ILE A 164 -22.27 28.52 -22.03
N GLU A 165 -22.68 27.43 -22.65
CA GLU A 165 -23.45 26.37 -22.02
C GLU A 165 -22.57 25.14 -21.83
N LEU A 166 -22.42 24.71 -20.58
CA LEU A 166 -21.64 23.55 -20.19
C LEU A 166 -22.58 22.45 -19.72
N ARG A 167 -22.42 21.28 -20.32
CA ARG A 167 -23.19 20.08 -19.98
C ARG A 167 -22.26 18.87 -19.90
N TYR A 168 -22.60 17.93 -19.05
CA TYR A 168 -22.03 16.59 -19.09
C TYR A 168 -22.49 15.86 -20.37
N GLU A 169 -21.79 14.79 -20.78
CA GLU A 169 -22.11 14.04 -22.00
C GLU A 169 -23.56 13.52 -22.08
N ASP A 170 -24.17 13.24 -20.92
CA ASP A 170 -25.57 12.83 -20.81
C ASP A 170 -26.58 13.99 -20.95
N GLY A 171 -26.09 15.21 -21.17
CA GLY A 171 -26.89 16.42 -21.32
C GLY A 171 -27.18 17.16 -20.02
N THR A 172 -26.75 16.65 -18.86
CA THR A 172 -26.96 17.29 -17.55
C THR A 172 -26.22 18.63 -17.49
N PRO A 173 -26.87 19.74 -17.12
CA PRO A 173 -26.20 21.03 -17.02
C PRO A 173 -25.18 21.10 -15.89
N MET A 174 -23.98 21.59 -16.19
CA MET A 174 -22.90 21.74 -15.21
C MET A 174 -23.13 23.03 -14.42
N SER A 175 -23.89 22.98 -13.32
CA SER A 175 -24.16 24.16 -12.49
C SER A 175 -22.99 24.55 -11.60
N ALA A 176 -22.81 25.85 -11.36
CA ALA A 176 -21.75 26.39 -10.51
C ALA A 176 -20.32 26.04 -10.94
N ALA A 177 -20.12 25.67 -12.22
CA ALA A 177 -18.83 25.43 -12.82
C ALA A 177 -18.11 26.75 -13.09
N GLU A 178 -16.88 26.87 -12.61
CA GLU A 178 -16.06 28.06 -12.75
C GLU A 178 -15.31 28.02 -14.08
N ILE A 179 -15.59 29.01 -14.91
CA ILE A 179 -14.95 29.18 -16.21
C ILE A 179 -14.18 30.48 -16.27
N ARG A 180 -13.03 30.44 -16.94
CA ARG A 180 -12.27 31.63 -17.31
C ARG A 180 -12.29 31.81 -18.81
N VAL A 181 -12.74 32.98 -19.23
CA VAL A 181 -12.74 33.43 -20.62
C VAL A 181 -11.62 34.45 -20.79
N GLU A 182 -10.59 34.10 -21.54
CA GLU A 182 -9.52 35.03 -21.89
C GLU A 182 -9.87 35.77 -23.18
N LEU A 183 -10.03 37.09 -23.06
CA LEU A 183 -10.12 38.05 -24.15
C LEU A 183 -8.79 38.83 -24.18
N ASP A 184 -8.41 39.40 -25.32
CA ASP A 184 -7.22 40.28 -25.43
C ASP A 184 -7.34 41.53 -24.53
N SER A 185 -8.58 41.97 -24.25
CA SER A 185 -8.94 43.05 -23.32
C SER A 185 -8.83 42.68 -21.83
N GLY A 186 -8.59 41.39 -21.52
CA GLY A 186 -8.34 40.89 -20.17
C GLY A 186 -9.13 39.62 -19.84
N PRO A 187 -8.66 38.79 -18.90
CA PRO A 187 -9.36 37.57 -18.50
C PRO A 187 -10.59 37.90 -17.67
N LEU A 188 -11.71 37.24 -17.98
CA LEU A 188 -12.95 37.29 -17.21
C LEU A 188 -13.23 35.90 -16.64
N THR A 189 -13.42 35.81 -15.33
CA THR A 189 -13.88 34.58 -14.68
C THR A 189 -15.36 34.71 -14.39
N THR A 190 -16.14 33.70 -14.74
CA THR A 190 -17.56 33.62 -14.47
C THR A 190 -17.95 32.19 -14.10
N VAL A 191 -19.18 32.02 -13.65
CA VAL A 191 -19.67 30.73 -13.14
C VAL A 191 -20.98 30.40 -13.86
N THR A 192 -21.18 29.14 -14.22
CA THR A 192 -22.44 28.68 -14.82
C THR A 192 -23.60 28.71 -13.83
N ASP A 193 -24.78 29.06 -14.31
CA ASP A 193 -26.03 29.00 -13.54
C ASP A 193 -26.56 27.56 -13.39
N ALA A 194 -27.71 27.39 -12.73
CA ALA A 194 -28.33 26.08 -12.51
C ALA A 194 -28.69 25.33 -13.82
N GLY A 195 -28.81 26.05 -14.94
CA GLY A 195 -29.02 25.51 -16.27
C GLY A 195 -27.73 25.21 -17.03
N GLY A 196 -26.56 25.29 -16.36
CA GLY A 196 -25.26 25.04 -16.94
C GLY A 196 -24.76 26.19 -17.82
N VAL A 197 -25.37 27.37 -17.71
CA VAL A 197 -25.12 28.48 -18.62
C VAL A 197 -24.35 29.60 -17.92
N ALA A 198 -23.23 30.02 -18.50
CA ALA A 198 -22.54 31.24 -18.14
C ALA A 198 -22.74 32.31 -19.21
N ARG A 199 -23.11 33.52 -18.79
CA ARG A 199 -23.14 34.69 -19.68
C ARG A 199 -21.90 35.54 -19.45
N VAL A 200 -21.24 35.89 -20.55
CA VAL A 200 -20.13 36.85 -20.56
C VAL A 200 -20.60 38.04 -21.38
N ASP A 201 -20.71 39.19 -20.71
CA ASP A 201 -21.07 40.47 -21.32
C ASP A 201 -19.92 40.93 -22.23
N ARG A 202 -19.92 40.42 -23.46
CA ARG A 202 -19.04 40.90 -24.52
C ARG A 202 -19.70 42.10 -25.21
N PRO A 203 -18.98 43.18 -25.53
CA PRO A 203 -19.50 44.24 -26.36
C PRO A 203 -19.95 43.67 -27.71
N LEU A 204 -21.24 43.81 -28.05
CA LEU A 204 -21.79 43.34 -29.31
C LEU A 204 -21.01 43.90 -30.49
N GLY A 205 -20.46 43.00 -31.32
CA GLY A 205 -19.76 43.33 -32.55
C GLY A 205 -18.24 43.49 -32.46
N SER A 206 -17.59 43.19 -31.32
CA SER A 206 -16.12 43.06 -31.35
C SER A 206 -15.73 41.78 -32.11
N GLU A 207 -14.66 41.82 -32.92
CA GLU A 207 -14.11 40.65 -33.66
C GLU A 207 -12.99 39.92 -32.90
N GLU A 208 -12.78 40.29 -31.63
CA GLU A 208 -11.68 39.81 -30.79
C GLU A 208 -11.72 38.28 -30.54
N PRO A 209 -10.61 37.55 -30.77
CA PRO A 209 -10.53 36.13 -30.44
C PRO A 209 -10.60 35.93 -28.93
N PHE A 210 -11.11 34.78 -28.50
CA PHE A 210 -11.18 34.45 -27.08
C PHE A 210 -10.96 32.97 -26.83
N ARG A 211 -10.52 32.65 -25.61
CA ARG A 211 -10.30 31.29 -25.13
C ARG A 211 -11.16 31.03 -23.91
N VAL A 212 -11.73 29.82 -23.79
CA VAL A 212 -12.50 29.42 -22.61
C VAL A 212 -11.77 28.27 -21.92
N PHE A 213 -11.56 28.42 -20.63
CA PHE A 213 -10.96 27.45 -19.73
C PHE A 213 -12.00 27.04 -18.69
N LEU A 214 -12.23 25.74 -18.53
CA LEU A 214 -12.93 25.21 -17.36
C LEU A 214 -11.89 25.03 -16.24
N LEU A 215 -11.99 25.86 -15.20
CA LEU A 215 -10.99 25.93 -14.13
C LEU A 215 -11.34 25.01 -12.96
N SER A 216 -12.63 24.95 -12.62
CA SER A 216 -13.14 24.02 -11.63
C SER A 216 -14.61 23.76 -11.91
N TYR A 217 -15.10 22.60 -11.50
CA TYR A 217 -16.52 22.34 -11.43
C TYR A 217 -16.79 21.67 -10.10
N PRO A 218 -17.91 21.97 -9.45
CA PRO A 218 -18.32 21.18 -8.30
C PRO A 218 -18.52 19.74 -8.80
N GLN A 219 -17.86 18.75 -8.19
CA GLN A 219 -18.39 17.39 -8.19
C GLN A 219 -19.61 17.37 -7.27
N THR A 220 -20.64 18.12 -7.66
CA THR A 220 -21.90 18.09 -6.95
C THR A 220 -22.59 16.79 -7.28
N PHE A 221 -22.51 15.86 -6.33
CA PHE A 221 -23.71 15.16 -5.87
C PHE A 221 -24.70 16.23 -5.36
N ALA A 222 -25.27 17.03 -6.27
CA ALA A 222 -26.39 17.89 -5.93
C ALA A 222 -27.61 16.98 -5.90
N GLU A 223 -28.16 16.82 -4.71
CA GLU A 223 -29.53 16.40 -4.48
C GLU A 223 -30.45 17.15 -5.45
N GLU A 224 -31.07 16.43 -6.40
CA GLU A 224 -32.32 16.92 -6.95
C GLU A 224 -33.38 16.80 -5.84
N PRO A 225 -34.22 17.84 -5.64
CA PRO A 225 -35.42 17.68 -4.83
C PRO A 225 -36.27 16.64 -5.54
N THR A 226 -36.42 15.46 -4.94
CA THR A 226 -37.31 14.45 -5.51
C THR A 226 -38.70 15.10 -5.62
N PRO A 227 -39.29 15.11 -6.82
CA PRO A 227 -40.73 15.30 -6.94
C PRO A 227 -41.36 14.30 -5.98
N ALA A 228 -42.40 14.71 -5.25
CA ALA A 228 -43.18 13.76 -4.48
C ALA A 228 -43.70 12.67 -5.44
N GLY A 229 -43.02 11.52 -5.52
CA GLY A 229 -43.38 10.37 -6.35
C GLY A 229 -42.22 9.66 -7.07
N GLY A 230 -41.60 8.67 -6.41
CA GLY A 230 -40.88 7.54 -7.04
C GLY A 230 -39.33 7.55 -6.95
N SER A 231 -38.73 6.74 -6.06
CA SER A 231 -37.27 6.52 -5.97
C SER A 231 -36.71 5.81 -7.22
N PRO A 232 -35.50 6.16 -7.73
CA PRO A 232 -34.80 5.34 -8.71
C PRO A 232 -34.32 4.05 -8.03
N ALA A 233 -34.77 2.89 -8.51
CA ALA A 233 -34.42 1.61 -7.89
C ALA A 233 -32.97 1.20 -8.21
N VAL A 234 -32.36 0.48 -7.27
CA VAL A 234 -30.95 0.03 -7.27
C VAL A 234 -30.85 -1.41 -7.77
N ASP A 235 -29.88 -1.71 -8.63
CA ASP A 235 -29.69 -3.08 -9.16
C ASP A 235 -29.28 -4.08 -8.07
N PRO A 236 -29.86 -5.29 -8.06
CA PRO A 236 -29.59 -6.30 -7.05
C PRO A 236 -28.24 -7.01 -7.26
N GLU A 237 -27.72 -7.59 -6.17
CA GLU A 237 -26.61 -8.54 -6.23
C GLU A 237 -27.14 -9.98 -6.26
N VAL A 238 -26.54 -10.86 -7.06
CA VAL A 238 -27.08 -12.20 -7.31
C VAL A 238 -26.04 -13.26 -6.96
N VAL A 239 -26.45 -14.25 -6.16
CA VAL A 239 -25.62 -15.37 -5.72
C VAL A 239 -26.17 -16.66 -6.34
N THR A 240 -25.47 -17.25 -7.31
CA THR A 240 -25.92 -18.42 -8.09
C THR A 240 -25.16 -19.72 -7.77
N VAL A 241 -24.47 -19.77 -6.63
CA VAL A 241 -23.49 -20.83 -6.30
C VAL A 241 -24.12 -22.05 -5.59
N PHE A 242 -25.35 -22.41 -5.97
CA PHE A 242 -26.13 -23.48 -5.33
C PHE A 242 -26.34 -24.68 -6.24
N ALA A 243 -25.96 -25.87 -5.75
CA ALA A 243 -26.26 -27.13 -6.42
C ALA A 243 -27.76 -27.44 -6.42
N PHE A 244 -28.16 -28.36 -7.30
CA PHE A 244 -29.50 -28.94 -7.26
C PHE A 244 -29.78 -29.54 -5.88
N ASP A 245 -30.99 -29.31 -5.37
CA ASP A 245 -31.44 -29.83 -4.07
C ASP A 245 -30.57 -29.43 -2.85
N SER A 246 -29.82 -28.32 -2.95
CA SER A 246 -28.94 -27.86 -1.87
C SER A 246 -29.04 -26.37 -1.56
N SER A 247 -28.87 -26.02 -0.28
CA SER A 247 -28.71 -24.66 0.24
C SER A 247 -27.28 -24.30 0.65
N PHE A 248 -26.31 -25.20 0.41
CA PHE A 248 -24.90 -24.93 0.67
C PHE A 248 -24.37 -23.83 -0.27
N PRO A 249 -23.83 -22.73 0.26
CA PRO A 249 -23.21 -21.69 -0.55
C PRO A 249 -21.76 -22.09 -0.89
N ALA A 250 -21.54 -22.53 -2.12
CA ALA A 250 -20.21 -22.95 -2.57
C ALA A 250 -19.18 -21.79 -2.53
N PRO A 251 -17.86 -22.08 -2.48
CA PRO A 251 -16.81 -21.07 -2.21
C PRO A 251 -16.79 -19.86 -3.14
N ALA A 252 -17.30 -20.00 -4.37
CA ALA A 252 -17.49 -18.89 -5.30
C ALA A 252 -18.47 -17.81 -4.78
N VAL A 253 -19.11 -18.02 -3.62
CA VAL A 253 -19.93 -17.03 -2.92
C VAL A 253 -19.14 -15.82 -2.42
N TYR A 254 -17.87 -16.00 -2.01
CA TYR A 254 -17.10 -14.95 -1.33
C TYR A 254 -16.98 -13.63 -2.12
N PRO A 255 -16.65 -13.63 -3.43
CA PRO A 255 -16.62 -12.39 -4.22
C PRO A 255 -17.96 -11.67 -4.28
N ALA A 256 -19.09 -12.39 -4.31
CA ALA A 256 -20.41 -11.78 -4.31
C ALA A 256 -20.71 -11.09 -2.97
N LEU A 257 -20.40 -11.74 -1.84
CA LEU A 257 -20.59 -11.15 -0.51
C LEU A 257 -19.69 -9.93 -0.29
N ALA A 258 -18.47 -9.94 -0.83
CA ALA A 258 -17.58 -8.79 -0.78
C ALA A 258 -18.21 -7.58 -1.48
N ARG A 259 -18.81 -7.78 -2.67
CA ARG A 259 -19.54 -6.72 -3.38
C ARG A 259 -20.76 -6.22 -2.59
N VAL A 260 -21.52 -7.11 -1.94
CA VAL A 260 -22.64 -6.72 -1.06
C VAL A 260 -22.15 -5.85 0.09
N ARG A 261 -21.11 -6.30 0.80
CA ARG A 261 -20.51 -5.55 1.92
C ARG A 261 -20.01 -4.19 1.46
N ASP A 262 -19.24 -4.13 0.38
CA ASP A 262 -18.61 -2.90 -0.09
C ASP A 262 -19.66 -1.90 -0.59
N ARG A 263 -20.70 -2.37 -1.29
CA ARG A 263 -21.83 -1.54 -1.71
C ARG A 263 -22.64 -1.03 -0.52
N ALA A 264 -22.94 -1.89 0.44
CA ALA A 264 -23.61 -1.46 1.66
C ALA A 264 -22.71 -0.50 2.46
N ALA A 265 -21.39 -0.68 2.53
CA ALA A 265 -20.50 0.26 3.23
C ALA A 265 -20.43 1.64 2.55
N GLY A 266 -20.58 1.69 1.22
CA GLY A 266 -20.55 2.92 0.43
C GLY A 266 -21.78 3.82 0.55
N ASP A 267 -22.92 3.32 1.05
CA ASP A 267 -24.16 4.10 1.19
C ASP A 267 -24.89 3.81 2.50
N ALA A 268 -24.84 4.76 3.44
CA ALA A 268 -25.42 4.68 4.79
C ALA A 268 -26.95 4.46 4.82
N ASP A 269 -27.69 4.76 3.75
CA ASP A 269 -29.14 4.57 3.72
C ASP A 269 -29.54 3.18 3.19
N LEU A 270 -28.63 2.46 2.53
CA LEU A 270 -28.92 1.12 2.02
C LEU A 270 -29.15 0.11 3.15
N ARG A 271 -30.17 -0.71 2.94
CA ARG A 271 -30.54 -1.89 3.71
C ARG A 271 -30.64 -3.09 2.78
N VAL A 272 -30.19 -4.22 3.26
CA VAL A 272 -30.13 -5.47 2.49
C VAL A 272 -31.27 -6.39 2.88
N ARG A 273 -31.97 -6.94 1.88
CA ARG A 273 -32.90 -8.06 2.04
C ARG A 273 -32.56 -9.17 1.06
N LEU A 274 -32.56 -10.42 1.53
CA LEU A 274 -32.22 -11.58 0.73
C LEU A 274 -33.49 -12.30 0.27
N TYR A 275 -33.55 -12.68 -0.99
CA TYR A 275 -34.62 -13.46 -1.57
C TYR A 275 -34.05 -14.77 -2.11
N GLY A 276 -34.41 -15.89 -1.51
CA GLY A 276 -33.95 -17.19 -1.98
C GLY A 276 -34.89 -17.77 -3.01
N HIS A 277 -34.34 -18.47 -4.00
CA HIS A 277 -35.08 -19.08 -5.10
C HIS A 277 -34.66 -20.54 -5.33
N THR A 278 -35.54 -21.31 -5.98
CA THR A 278 -35.26 -22.64 -6.51
C THR A 278 -35.65 -22.73 -7.97
N ASP A 279 -35.19 -23.80 -8.64
CA ASP A 279 -35.83 -24.23 -9.88
C ASP A 279 -37.22 -24.81 -9.64
N ALA A 280 -37.93 -25.13 -10.72
CA ALA A 280 -39.32 -25.63 -10.68
C ALA A 280 -39.41 -27.17 -10.56
N ARG A 281 -38.32 -27.86 -10.21
CA ARG A 281 -38.33 -29.31 -10.03
C ARG A 281 -38.72 -29.65 -8.59
N GLY A 282 -39.66 -30.58 -8.43
CA GLY A 282 -40.06 -31.10 -7.12
C GLY A 282 -41.39 -30.55 -6.60
N ASP A 283 -41.63 -30.71 -5.31
CA ASP A 283 -42.83 -30.23 -4.63
C ASP A 283 -42.72 -28.74 -4.29
N ALA A 284 -43.77 -27.96 -4.58
CA ALA A 284 -43.75 -26.51 -4.36
C ALA A 284 -43.54 -26.11 -2.87
N GLY A 285 -44.05 -26.91 -1.93
CA GLY A 285 -43.84 -26.70 -0.50
C GLY A 285 -42.39 -26.99 -0.09
N TYR A 286 -41.81 -28.05 -0.67
CA TYR A 286 -40.39 -28.34 -0.53
C TYR A 286 -39.50 -27.22 -1.08
N ASN A 287 -39.79 -26.75 -2.31
CA ASN A 287 -39.09 -25.66 -2.99
C ASN A 287 -39.12 -24.36 -2.18
N ARG A 288 -40.27 -24.06 -1.55
CA ARG A 288 -40.39 -22.93 -0.61
C ARG A 288 -39.40 -23.06 0.55
N ALA A 289 -39.36 -24.21 1.21
CA ALA A 289 -38.47 -24.44 2.34
C ALA A 289 -36.99 -24.43 1.95
N LEU A 290 -36.64 -24.99 0.78
CA LEU A 290 -35.26 -24.98 0.26
C LEU A 290 -34.79 -23.56 -0.07
N SER A 291 -35.65 -22.76 -0.71
CA SER A 291 -35.35 -21.36 -1.02
C SER A 291 -35.09 -20.52 0.25
N GLU A 292 -35.83 -20.77 1.33
CA GLU A 292 -35.62 -20.11 2.61
C GLU A 292 -34.27 -20.48 3.23
N ARG A 293 -33.90 -21.77 3.20
CA ARG A 293 -32.58 -22.23 3.68
C ARG A 293 -31.43 -21.56 2.93
N ARG A 294 -31.53 -21.39 1.60
CA ARG A 294 -30.52 -20.67 0.78
C ARG A 294 -30.35 -19.22 1.22
N ALA A 295 -31.46 -18.50 1.44
CA ALA A 295 -31.38 -17.12 1.89
C ALA A 295 -30.79 -17.02 3.31
N ARG A 296 -31.10 -17.98 4.19
CA ARG A 296 -30.53 -18.06 5.54
C ARG A 296 -29.03 -18.36 5.55
N THR A 297 -28.52 -19.25 4.69
CA THR A 297 -27.07 -19.53 4.62
C THR A 297 -26.28 -18.33 4.15
N VAL A 298 -26.76 -17.61 3.14
CA VAL A 298 -26.11 -16.37 2.68
C VAL A 298 -26.19 -15.27 3.75
N LEU A 299 -27.33 -15.14 4.43
CA LEU A 299 -27.47 -14.19 5.53
C LEU A 299 -26.50 -14.51 6.66
N ALA A 300 -26.40 -15.79 7.07
CA ALA A 300 -25.51 -16.23 8.12
C ALA A 300 -24.03 -15.92 7.82
N MET A 301 -23.60 -16.07 6.57
CA MET A 301 -22.27 -15.63 6.13
C MET A 301 -22.15 -14.11 6.22
N LEU A 302 -23.10 -13.35 5.67
CA LEU A 302 -23.07 -11.88 5.75
C LEU A 302 -23.11 -11.33 7.17
N THR A 303 -23.68 -12.02 8.15
CA THR A 303 -23.78 -11.51 9.53
C THR A 303 -22.80 -12.15 10.51
N GLY A 304 -22.04 -13.15 10.06
CA GLY A 304 -21.24 -13.99 10.96
C GLY A 304 -22.09 -14.85 11.91
N ASP A 305 -23.37 -15.11 11.59
CA ASP A 305 -24.29 -15.89 12.42
C ASP A 305 -24.06 -17.39 12.25
N LEU A 306 -23.03 -17.87 12.94
CA LEU A 306 -22.65 -19.26 12.93
C LEU A 306 -23.74 -20.23 13.44
N PRO A 307 -24.51 -19.93 14.51
CA PRO A 307 -25.67 -20.74 14.89
C PRO A 307 -26.68 -20.93 13.76
N MET A 308 -27.03 -19.87 13.02
CA MET A 308 -27.93 -19.96 11.86
C MET A 308 -27.35 -20.86 10.77
N PHE A 309 -26.05 -20.75 10.50
CA PHE A 309 -25.37 -21.59 9.52
C PHE A 309 -25.37 -23.07 9.93
N ASP A 310 -25.13 -23.37 11.21
CA ASP A 310 -25.20 -24.72 11.78
C ASP A 310 -26.60 -25.33 11.70
N GLU A 311 -27.64 -24.54 11.97
CA GLU A 311 -29.03 -24.98 11.87
C GLU A 311 -29.37 -25.41 10.44
N VAL A 312 -28.97 -24.63 9.44
CA VAL A 312 -29.21 -24.99 8.03
C VAL A 312 -28.41 -26.24 7.64
N ALA A 313 -27.13 -26.30 8.00
CA ALA A 313 -26.27 -27.44 7.73
C ALA A 313 -26.82 -28.75 8.35
N ALA A 314 -27.33 -28.68 9.58
CA ALA A 314 -27.92 -29.82 10.27
C ALA A 314 -29.28 -30.23 9.68
N ALA A 315 -30.13 -29.25 9.31
CA ALA A 315 -31.45 -29.52 8.72
C ALA A 315 -31.36 -30.19 7.34
N GLU A 316 -30.34 -29.84 6.55
CA GLU A 316 -30.13 -30.40 5.22
C GLU A 316 -29.24 -31.66 5.23
N GLY A 317 -28.45 -31.86 6.29
CA GLY A 317 -27.60 -33.04 6.43
C GLY A 317 -26.41 -33.01 5.49
N TRP A 318 -25.64 -31.91 5.51
CA TRP A 318 -24.47 -31.76 4.64
C TRP A 318 -23.46 -32.91 4.79
N ASP A 319 -23.24 -33.60 3.67
CA ASP A 319 -22.31 -34.71 3.54
C ASP A 319 -20.84 -34.23 3.31
N PRO A 320 -19.84 -35.15 3.26
CA PRO A 320 -18.43 -34.80 3.11
C PRO A 320 -18.07 -33.89 1.93
N ARG A 321 -18.84 -33.89 0.84
CA ARG A 321 -18.59 -33.04 -0.35
C ARG A 321 -18.65 -31.55 -0.01
N HIS A 322 -19.58 -31.17 0.85
CA HIS A 322 -19.72 -29.79 1.31
C HIS A 322 -18.48 -29.34 2.10
N TYR A 323 -17.93 -30.23 2.93
CA TYR A 323 -16.73 -29.95 3.72
C TYR A 323 -15.46 -29.95 2.86
N GLN A 324 -15.37 -30.79 1.83
CA GLN A 324 -14.32 -30.67 0.81
C GLN A 324 -14.41 -29.32 0.09
N ALA A 325 -15.60 -28.87 -0.30
CA ALA A 325 -15.76 -27.56 -0.91
C ALA A 325 -15.33 -26.43 0.06
N MET A 326 -15.71 -26.49 1.34
CA MET A 326 -15.24 -25.53 2.36
C MET A 326 -13.71 -25.52 2.50
N LEU A 327 -13.09 -26.70 2.56
CA LEU A 327 -11.63 -26.86 2.61
C LEU A 327 -10.96 -26.16 1.41
N ARG A 328 -11.48 -26.38 0.19
CA ARG A 328 -11.00 -25.72 -1.02
C ARG A 328 -11.14 -24.19 -0.93
N GLY A 329 -12.28 -23.70 -0.43
CA GLY A 329 -12.53 -22.26 -0.25
C GLY A 329 -11.67 -21.59 0.82
N LEU A 330 -11.22 -22.35 1.82
CA LEU A 330 -10.33 -21.90 2.89
C LEU A 330 -8.84 -22.04 2.55
N GLY A 331 -8.50 -22.41 1.31
CA GLY A 331 -7.11 -22.58 0.86
C GLY A 331 -6.45 -23.91 1.26
N CYS A 332 -7.22 -24.85 1.82
CA CYS A 332 -6.80 -26.22 2.12
C CYS A 332 -7.31 -27.17 1.03
N ASP A 333 -6.71 -27.19 -0.16
CA ASP A 333 -7.25 -27.93 -1.32
C ASP A 333 -7.35 -29.46 -1.08
N PRO A 334 -8.57 -30.05 -1.02
CA PRO A 334 -8.77 -31.48 -0.79
C PRO A 334 -8.64 -32.33 -2.07
N GLY A 335 -8.37 -31.71 -3.23
CA GLY A 335 -8.50 -32.34 -4.53
C GLY A 335 -9.96 -32.42 -4.98
N ALA A 336 -10.40 -33.63 -5.33
CA ALA A 336 -11.73 -33.85 -5.89
C ALA A 336 -12.86 -33.64 -4.86
N ILE A 337 -13.96 -33.02 -5.29
CA ILE A 337 -15.18 -32.88 -4.48
C ILE A 337 -16.08 -34.11 -4.71
N ASP A 338 -15.62 -35.28 -4.29
CA ASP A 338 -16.22 -36.59 -4.58
C ASP A 338 -16.86 -37.27 -3.36
N GLY A 339 -16.71 -36.68 -2.18
CA GLY A 339 -17.19 -37.20 -0.90
C GLY A 339 -16.30 -38.29 -0.31
N ALA A 340 -15.22 -38.67 -0.98
CA ALA A 340 -14.27 -39.64 -0.49
C ALA A 340 -13.21 -38.96 0.39
N GLU A 341 -13.05 -39.45 1.61
CA GLU A 341 -11.96 -39.03 2.51
C GLU A 341 -10.63 -39.69 2.11
N GLY A 342 -10.22 -39.52 0.84
CA GLY A 342 -8.96 -40.01 0.29
C GLY A 342 -7.73 -39.31 0.90
N PRO A 343 -6.51 -39.72 0.49
CA PRO A 343 -5.27 -39.13 1.01
C PRO A 343 -5.24 -37.60 0.96
N MET A 344 -5.58 -37.00 -0.19
CA MET A 344 -5.61 -35.54 -0.38
C MET A 344 -6.60 -34.84 0.56
N THR A 345 -7.83 -35.36 0.68
CA THR A 345 -8.81 -34.86 1.65
C THR A 345 -8.25 -34.92 3.08
N ARG A 346 -7.61 -36.02 3.47
CA ARG A 346 -7.03 -36.16 4.83
C ARG A 346 -5.88 -35.20 5.07
N ASP A 347 -5.05 -34.95 4.07
CA ASP A 347 -3.93 -34.00 4.17
C ASP A 347 -4.43 -32.55 4.26
N ALA A 348 -5.42 -32.19 3.43
CA ALA A 348 -6.12 -30.92 3.53
C ALA A 348 -6.77 -30.72 4.90
N VAL A 349 -7.36 -31.77 5.47
CA VAL A 349 -7.95 -31.73 6.81
C VAL A 349 -6.90 -31.54 7.89
N ARG A 350 -5.74 -32.22 7.82
CA ARG A 350 -4.65 -31.99 8.78
C ARG A 350 -4.18 -30.56 8.71
N ARG A 351 -3.96 -30.04 7.50
CA ARG A 351 -3.57 -28.65 7.27
C ARG A 351 -4.59 -27.69 7.88
N PHE A 352 -5.88 -27.89 7.60
CA PHE A 352 -6.95 -27.09 8.19
C PHE A 352 -6.96 -27.17 9.72
N GLN A 353 -6.85 -28.37 10.30
CA GLN A 353 -6.84 -28.57 11.75
C GLN A 353 -5.68 -27.81 12.42
N GLU A 354 -4.50 -27.86 11.80
CA GLU A 354 -3.33 -27.09 12.26
C GLU A 354 -3.55 -25.58 12.16
N GLU A 355 -4.00 -25.09 11.00
CA GLU A 355 -4.23 -23.66 10.75
C GLU A 355 -5.35 -23.09 11.64
N TYR A 356 -6.42 -23.85 11.86
CA TYR A 356 -7.52 -23.51 12.75
C TYR A 356 -7.06 -23.44 14.22
N ASN A 357 -6.24 -24.40 14.67
CA ASN A 357 -5.64 -24.36 16.02
C ASN A 357 -4.67 -23.17 16.20
N ARG A 358 -4.09 -22.68 15.11
CA ARG A 358 -3.24 -21.48 15.05
C ARG A 358 -4.03 -20.17 14.88
N TYR A 359 -5.36 -20.21 14.87
CA TYR A 359 -6.24 -19.04 14.69
C TYR A 359 -6.10 -18.34 13.32
N ALA A 360 -5.69 -19.07 12.27
CA ALA A 360 -5.43 -18.47 10.96
C ALA A 360 -6.66 -17.83 10.31
N PHE A 361 -7.87 -18.32 10.60
CA PHE A 361 -9.11 -17.93 9.91
C PHE A 361 -9.94 -16.85 10.63
N HIS A 362 -9.54 -16.43 11.84
CA HIS A 362 -10.44 -15.67 12.73
C HIS A 362 -10.16 -14.18 12.88
N HIS A 363 -9.09 -13.60 12.32
CA HIS A 363 -8.81 -12.15 12.24
C HIS A 363 -9.35 -11.24 13.40
N GLY A 364 -9.22 -11.69 14.66
CA GLY A 364 -9.70 -10.95 15.85
C GLY A 364 -11.12 -11.29 16.34
N ALA A 365 -11.90 -12.05 15.58
CA ALA A 365 -13.16 -12.66 16.01
C ALA A 365 -12.93 -13.86 16.95
N ALA A 366 -13.91 -14.14 17.80
CA ALA A 366 -13.88 -15.30 18.68
C ALA A 366 -14.16 -16.58 17.88
N ARG A 367 -13.30 -17.60 18.02
CA ARG A 367 -13.53 -18.94 17.47
C ARG A 367 -14.32 -19.84 18.42
N ARG A 368 -14.95 -20.87 17.87
CA ARG A 368 -14.85 -22.27 18.37
C ARG A 368 -13.96 -22.56 19.58
N PRO A 369 -14.41 -22.58 20.86
CA PRO A 369 -13.55 -23.09 21.93
C PRO A 369 -13.24 -24.59 21.72
N GLY A 370 -11.96 -24.94 21.89
CA GLY A 370 -11.44 -26.31 21.77
C GLY A 370 -10.46 -26.44 20.60
N ASP A 371 -9.26 -26.95 20.89
CA ASP A 371 -8.31 -27.33 19.85
C ASP A 371 -8.78 -28.63 19.18
N LEU A 372 -8.63 -28.70 17.86
CA LEU A 372 -8.88 -29.91 17.09
C LEU A 372 -7.71 -30.88 17.27
N THR A 373 -8.01 -32.18 17.39
CA THR A 373 -6.99 -33.21 17.20
C THR A 373 -6.52 -33.17 15.75
N VAL A 374 -5.22 -33.05 15.52
CA VAL A 374 -4.64 -33.10 14.16
C VAL A 374 -4.50 -34.56 13.74
N ASP A 375 -5.57 -35.13 13.20
CA ASP A 375 -5.65 -36.54 12.79
C ASP A 375 -6.00 -36.73 11.30
N GLY A 376 -6.38 -35.66 10.61
CA GLY A 376 -6.84 -35.70 9.23
C GLY A 376 -8.27 -36.24 9.07
N SER A 377 -9.03 -36.36 10.16
CA SER A 377 -10.40 -36.87 10.13
C SER A 377 -11.41 -35.72 9.99
N LEU A 378 -12.34 -35.86 9.04
CA LEU A 378 -13.55 -35.04 8.96
C LEU A 378 -14.59 -35.48 10.02
N GLY A 379 -14.16 -35.64 11.27
CA GLY A 379 -15.05 -35.89 12.41
C GLY A 379 -15.92 -34.67 12.75
N GLU A 380 -16.89 -34.83 13.65
CA GLU A 380 -17.85 -33.77 13.98
C GLU A 380 -17.18 -32.48 14.47
N ALA A 381 -16.11 -32.59 15.25
CA ALA A 381 -15.36 -31.42 15.71
C ALA A 381 -14.71 -30.64 14.54
N THR A 382 -14.07 -31.35 13.60
CA THR A 382 -13.49 -30.76 12.39
C THR A 382 -14.56 -30.14 11.51
N ARG A 383 -15.70 -30.81 11.32
CA ARG A 383 -16.84 -30.28 10.55
C ARG A 383 -17.41 -29.00 11.18
N ALA A 384 -17.57 -28.98 12.49
CA ALA A 384 -17.99 -27.80 13.23
C ALA A 384 -17.00 -26.63 13.10
N ALA A 385 -15.70 -26.92 13.16
CA ALA A 385 -14.66 -25.93 12.96
C ALA A 385 -14.58 -25.41 11.52
N LEU A 386 -14.80 -26.27 10.52
CA LEU A 386 -14.89 -25.84 9.12
C LEU A 386 -16.03 -24.86 8.91
N ARG A 387 -17.22 -25.14 9.48
CA ARG A 387 -18.34 -24.20 9.43
C ARG A 387 -18.01 -22.87 10.13
N ASP A 388 -17.36 -22.92 11.29
CA ASP A 388 -16.88 -21.74 12.02
C ASP A 388 -15.92 -20.89 11.17
N ALA A 389 -14.86 -21.50 10.64
CA ALA A 389 -13.87 -20.83 9.82
C ALA A 389 -14.48 -20.28 8.52
N TYR A 390 -15.35 -21.04 7.85
CA TYR A 390 -15.97 -20.66 6.58
C TYR A 390 -16.89 -19.45 6.72
N VAL A 391 -17.64 -19.35 7.82
CA VAL A 391 -18.45 -18.17 8.18
C VAL A 391 -17.57 -17.01 8.63
N CYS A 392 -16.54 -17.26 9.44
CA CYS A 392 -15.66 -16.21 9.94
C CYS A 392 -14.83 -15.55 8.83
N PHE A 393 -14.40 -16.33 7.83
CA PHE A 393 -13.64 -15.87 6.68
C PHE A 393 -14.50 -15.06 5.68
N SER A 394 -15.83 -15.12 5.80
CA SER A 394 -16.74 -14.40 4.91
C SER A 394 -16.82 -12.89 5.22
N PRO A 395 -17.08 -12.03 4.22
CA PRO A 395 -17.31 -10.61 4.46
C PRO A 395 -18.55 -10.34 5.32
N HIS A 396 -18.37 -9.68 6.47
CA HIS A 396 -19.48 -9.37 7.39
C HIS A 396 -20.08 -7.98 7.17
N LEU A 397 -21.38 -7.88 7.42
CA LEU A 397 -22.25 -6.72 7.34
C LEU A 397 -22.88 -6.50 8.72
N ALA A 398 -22.92 -5.25 9.19
CA ALA A 398 -23.54 -4.93 10.47
C ALA A 398 -25.06 -5.16 10.46
N ALA A 399 -25.62 -5.60 11.59
CA ALA A 399 -27.04 -5.98 11.69
C ALA A 399 -28.01 -4.83 11.38
N ASP A 400 -27.60 -3.58 11.62
CA ASP A 400 -28.38 -2.37 11.31
C ASP A 400 -28.48 -2.08 9.81
N ARG A 401 -27.72 -2.80 8.98
CA ARG A 401 -27.75 -2.74 7.51
C ARG A 401 -28.75 -3.73 6.91
N LEU A 402 -29.49 -4.50 7.71
CA LEU A 402 -30.51 -5.43 7.23
C LEU A 402 -31.90 -4.79 7.22
N ALA A 403 -32.71 -5.06 6.20
CA ALA A 403 -34.13 -4.70 6.18
C ALA A 403 -34.97 -5.76 6.90
N GLY A 404 -36.09 -5.41 7.52
CA GLY A 404 -36.91 -6.36 8.29
C GLY A 404 -38.17 -6.83 7.54
N PRO A 405 -38.39 -8.14 7.30
CA PRO A 405 -37.52 -9.27 7.62
C PRO A 405 -36.27 -9.34 6.71
N PRO A 406 -35.14 -9.90 7.21
CA PRO A 406 -33.85 -9.89 6.49
C PRO A 406 -33.77 -10.87 5.32
N PHE A 407 -34.62 -11.91 5.32
CA PHE A 407 -34.69 -12.87 4.22
C PHE A 407 -36.14 -13.29 3.92
N VAL A 408 -36.38 -13.77 2.71
CA VAL A 408 -37.65 -14.35 2.23
C VAL A 408 -37.37 -15.55 1.35
N GLY A 409 -38.11 -16.66 1.53
CA GLY A 409 -38.09 -17.82 0.64
C GLY A 409 -39.14 -17.70 -0.47
N CYS A 410 -38.71 -17.65 -1.73
CA CYS A 410 -39.58 -17.43 -2.88
C CYS A 410 -39.93 -18.72 -3.65
N GLY A 411 -39.35 -19.87 -3.30
CA GLY A 411 -39.56 -21.14 -4.00
C GLY A 411 -39.25 -21.03 -5.49
N GLU A 412 -40.11 -21.60 -6.31
CA GLU A 412 -40.04 -21.58 -7.79
C GLU A 412 -40.67 -20.33 -8.42
N ASP A 413 -41.07 -19.34 -7.61
CA ASP A 413 -41.68 -18.11 -8.11
C ASP A 413 -40.63 -17.18 -8.74
N GLU A 414 -41.04 -16.48 -9.81
CA GLU A 414 -40.25 -15.45 -10.52
C GLU A 414 -38.92 -16.00 -11.11
N PRO A 415 -38.98 -16.95 -12.07
CA PRO A 415 -37.78 -17.46 -12.73
C PRO A 415 -37.10 -16.38 -13.58
N VAL A 416 -35.77 -16.38 -13.61
CA VAL A 416 -34.96 -15.42 -14.41
C VAL A 416 -34.75 -15.89 -15.84
N SER A 417 -34.67 -17.20 -16.04
CA SER A 417 -34.57 -17.81 -17.37
C SER A 417 -35.23 -19.19 -17.41
N GLY A 418 -35.24 -19.80 -18.59
CA GLY A 418 -35.66 -21.20 -18.76
C GLY A 418 -34.60 -22.21 -18.32
N ASP A 419 -33.41 -21.78 -17.90
CA ASP A 419 -32.38 -22.65 -17.35
C ASP A 419 -32.65 -22.85 -15.85
N ASP A 420 -32.93 -24.10 -15.45
CA ASP A 420 -33.14 -24.48 -14.05
C ASP A 420 -31.95 -24.03 -13.18
N ALA A 421 -30.72 -24.02 -13.70
CA ALA A 421 -29.56 -23.67 -12.90
C ALA A 421 -29.46 -22.20 -12.50
N GLU A 422 -29.80 -21.28 -13.40
CA GLU A 422 -29.80 -19.84 -13.11
C GLU A 422 -30.88 -19.47 -12.07
N ASN A 423 -31.92 -20.31 -11.95
CA ASN A 423 -32.97 -20.14 -10.96
C ASN A 423 -32.57 -20.59 -9.55
N ARG A 424 -31.47 -21.34 -9.39
CA ARG A 424 -30.93 -21.72 -8.07
C ARG A 424 -30.07 -20.60 -7.49
N ARG A 425 -30.72 -19.56 -6.97
CA ARG A 425 -30.05 -18.33 -6.56
C ARG A 425 -30.55 -17.71 -5.25
N VAL A 426 -29.77 -16.77 -4.74
CA VAL A 426 -30.21 -15.76 -3.76
C VAL A 426 -30.01 -14.39 -4.37
N THR A 427 -31.10 -13.63 -4.48
CA THR A 427 -31.11 -12.25 -4.96
C THR A 427 -31.08 -11.32 -3.75
N VAL A 428 -30.04 -10.49 -3.67
CA VAL A 428 -29.79 -9.52 -2.62
C VAL A 428 -30.31 -8.17 -3.10
N ALA A 429 -31.46 -7.77 -2.55
CA ALA A 429 -32.09 -6.50 -2.87
C ALA A 429 -31.59 -5.40 -1.93
N TYR A 430 -31.34 -4.23 -2.52
CA TYR A 430 -31.01 -3.01 -1.79
C TYR A 430 -32.27 -2.15 -1.64
N ARG A 431 -32.54 -1.72 -0.41
CA ARG A 431 -33.67 -0.85 -0.04
C ARG A 431 -33.16 0.38 0.69
N THR A 432 -33.88 1.49 0.64
CA THR A 432 -33.63 2.62 1.54
C THR A 432 -34.10 2.29 2.96
N ALA A 433 -33.61 3.02 3.98
CA ALA A 433 -34.04 2.79 5.36
C ALA A 433 -35.55 3.03 5.55
N GLU A 434 -36.15 3.93 4.76
CA GLU A 434 -37.59 4.20 4.76
C GLU A 434 -38.39 3.01 4.19
N GLN A 435 -37.90 2.36 3.12
CA GLN A 435 -38.51 1.18 2.49
C GLN A 435 -38.29 -0.12 3.29
N ALA A 436 -37.38 -0.11 4.26
CA ALA A 436 -36.97 -1.29 5.03
C ALA A 436 -37.97 -1.75 6.09
N THR A 437 -38.98 -0.93 6.42
CA THR A 437 -39.97 -1.18 7.50
C THR A 437 -41.30 -1.77 7.02
N GLY A 438 -41.53 -1.85 5.69
CA GLY A 438 -42.79 -2.29 5.09
C GLY A 438 -42.78 -3.68 4.46
N ASP A 439 -43.92 -4.38 4.59
CA ASP A 439 -44.23 -5.74 4.08
C ASP A 439 -44.52 -5.79 2.56
N ALA A 440 -44.36 -4.69 1.82
CA ALA A 440 -44.83 -4.59 0.44
C ALA A 440 -44.10 -5.59 -0.48
N ALA A 441 -44.87 -6.48 -1.11
CA ALA A 441 -44.47 -7.45 -2.13
C ALA A 441 -44.20 -6.82 -3.52
N ALA A 442 -44.68 -5.59 -3.76
CA ALA A 442 -44.58 -4.90 -5.05
C ALA A 442 -43.14 -4.59 -5.55
N PRO A 443 -42.11 -4.32 -4.72
CA PRO A 443 -40.75 -4.03 -5.19
C PRO A 443 -39.97 -5.27 -5.69
N TYR A 444 -40.47 -6.47 -5.40
CA TYR A 444 -39.70 -7.70 -5.65
C TYR A 444 -39.68 -8.12 -7.12
N ARG A 445 -40.79 -7.94 -7.86
CA ARG A 445 -40.81 -8.23 -9.31
C ARG A 445 -39.83 -7.36 -10.08
N GLU A 446 -39.76 -6.07 -9.75
CA GLU A 446 -38.80 -5.15 -10.38
C GLU A 446 -37.36 -5.53 -10.08
N VAL A 447 -37.08 -6.02 -8.87
CA VAL A 447 -35.76 -6.57 -8.50
C VAL A 447 -35.43 -7.81 -9.35
N VAL A 448 -36.39 -8.72 -9.55
CA VAL A 448 -36.18 -9.92 -10.38
C VAL A 448 -36.07 -9.56 -11.88
N ASP A 449 -36.82 -8.58 -12.37
CA ASP A 449 -36.72 -8.13 -13.76
C ASP A 449 -35.32 -7.61 -14.08
N ARG A 450 -34.70 -6.88 -13.15
CA ARG A 450 -33.31 -6.39 -13.27
C ARG A 450 -32.25 -7.47 -13.15
N ASP A 451 -32.53 -8.50 -12.34
CA ASP A 451 -31.71 -9.72 -12.27
C ASP A 451 -31.59 -10.37 -13.67
N ARG A 452 -32.69 -10.40 -14.45
CA ARG A 452 -32.69 -10.95 -15.82
C ARG A 452 -31.81 -10.20 -16.82
N GLU A 453 -31.48 -8.94 -16.56
CA GLU A 453 -30.77 -8.06 -17.52
C GLU A 453 -29.26 -8.01 -17.27
N ARG A 454 -28.75 -8.69 -16.23
CA ARG A 454 -27.36 -8.58 -15.79
C ARG A 454 -26.42 -9.55 -16.54
N PRO A 455 -25.26 -9.09 -17.06
CA PRO A 455 -24.21 -9.99 -17.55
C PRO A 455 -23.59 -10.78 -16.38
N GLY A 456 -23.35 -12.08 -16.57
CA GLY A 456 -22.78 -12.97 -15.55
C GLY A 456 -21.38 -12.53 -15.09
N GLY A 457 -21.03 -12.86 -13.84
CA GLY A 457 -19.69 -12.62 -13.29
C GLY A 457 -18.58 -13.46 -13.95
N PRO A 458 -17.31 -13.32 -13.54
CA PRO A 458 -16.22 -14.11 -14.09
C PRO A 458 -16.50 -15.62 -13.89
N PRO A 459 -16.33 -16.45 -14.92
CA PRO A 459 -16.83 -17.82 -14.92
C PRO A 459 -16.00 -18.79 -14.09
N PHE A 460 -14.69 -18.53 -13.97
CA PHE A 460 -13.76 -19.30 -13.16
C PHE A 460 -12.86 -18.34 -12.37
N ALA A 461 -12.52 -18.71 -11.15
CA ALA A 461 -11.62 -17.95 -10.28
C ALA A 461 -10.72 -18.91 -9.51
N ASP A 462 -9.62 -18.40 -8.94
CA ASP A 462 -8.72 -19.16 -8.05
C ASP A 462 -8.29 -20.52 -8.64
N LEU A 463 -7.53 -20.47 -9.74
CA LEU A 463 -7.08 -21.66 -10.48
C LEU A 463 -5.87 -22.29 -9.76
N ALA A 464 -5.90 -23.60 -9.51
CA ALA A 464 -4.92 -24.30 -8.69
C ALA A 464 -4.38 -25.60 -9.32
N TRP A 465 -3.12 -25.90 -8.99
CA TRP A 465 -2.39 -27.12 -9.33
C TRP A 465 -2.03 -27.87 -8.05
N LEU A 466 -2.28 -29.18 -8.00
CA LEU A 466 -1.93 -30.00 -6.83
C LEU A 466 -1.39 -31.37 -7.25
N ARG A 467 -0.16 -31.70 -6.83
CA ARG A 467 0.51 -32.97 -7.15
C ARG A 467 0.08 -34.09 -6.20
N GLU A 468 -0.25 -35.25 -6.75
CA GLU A 468 -0.47 -36.48 -5.99
C GLU A 468 0.85 -37.27 -5.79
N GLU A 469 0.92 -38.09 -4.74
CA GLU A 469 2.07 -39.00 -4.47
C GLU A 469 2.34 -39.96 -5.64
N THR A 470 1.32 -40.29 -6.43
CA THR A 470 1.40 -41.18 -7.60
C THR A 470 1.97 -40.51 -8.85
N GLY A 471 2.19 -39.19 -8.83
CA GLY A 471 2.60 -38.38 -9.99
C GLY A 471 1.44 -37.83 -10.83
N THR A 472 0.19 -38.19 -10.51
CA THR A 472 -1.01 -37.55 -11.06
C THR A 472 -1.11 -36.10 -10.58
N VAL A 473 -1.68 -35.23 -11.42
CA VAL A 473 -1.82 -33.80 -11.14
C VAL A 473 -3.30 -33.42 -11.12
N HIS A 474 -3.75 -32.88 -10.01
CA HIS A 474 -5.08 -32.34 -9.84
C HIS A 474 -5.11 -30.87 -10.27
N LEU A 475 -6.01 -30.53 -11.18
CA LEU A 475 -6.26 -29.17 -11.67
C LEU A 475 -7.61 -28.73 -11.14
N SER A 476 -7.72 -27.54 -10.55
CA SER A 476 -9.00 -27.04 -10.04
C SER A 476 -9.20 -25.54 -10.27
N ALA A 477 -10.45 -25.09 -10.30
CA ALA A 477 -10.85 -23.69 -10.32
C ALA A 477 -12.19 -23.51 -9.60
N LEU A 478 -12.37 -22.44 -8.84
CA LEU A 478 -13.67 -22.06 -8.29
C LEU A 478 -14.59 -21.57 -9.41
N THR A 479 -15.87 -21.93 -9.37
CA THR A 479 -16.84 -21.53 -10.39
C THR A 479 -18.25 -21.44 -9.81
N ALA A 480 -19.07 -20.58 -10.40
CA ALA A 480 -20.51 -20.54 -10.18
C ALA A 480 -21.28 -21.40 -11.19
N LEU A 481 -20.58 -22.15 -12.05
CA LEU A 481 -21.22 -23.05 -13.00
C LEU A 481 -22.00 -24.16 -12.29
N PRO A 482 -23.06 -24.68 -12.94
CA PRO A 482 -23.87 -25.74 -12.35
C PRO A 482 -23.07 -27.01 -12.11
N ASP A 483 -23.32 -27.67 -10.98
CA ASP A 483 -22.80 -29.01 -10.72
C ASP A 483 -23.19 -29.98 -11.84
N GLY A 484 -22.23 -30.77 -12.30
CA GLY A 484 -22.37 -31.66 -13.44
C GLY A 484 -22.07 -31.01 -14.80
N SER A 485 -21.82 -29.70 -14.87
CA SER A 485 -21.37 -29.06 -16.12
C SER A 485 -20.07 -29.70 -16.61
N PRO A 486 -19.96 -30.02 -17.92
CA PRO A 486 -18.74 -30.55 -18.48
C PRO A 486 -17.67 -29.45 -18.47
N ALA A 487 -16.57 -29.70 -17.77
CA ALA A 487 -15.39 -28.86 -17.86
C ALA A 487 -14.35 -29.54 -18.74
N ARG A 488 -13.56 -28.77 -19.46
CA ARG A 488 -12.42 -29.26 -20.21
C ARG A 488 -11.19 -28.50 -19.74
N PHE A 489 -10.20 -29.27 -19.28
CA PHE A 489 -8.90 -28.76 -18.89
C PHE A 489 -7.92 -29.06 -20.01
N THR A 490 -7.23 -28.04 -20.49
CA THR A 490 -6.24 -28.19 -21.55
C THR A 490 -4.91 -27.73 -20.98
N VAL A 491 -4.00 -28.67 -20.77
CA VAL A 491 -2.64 -28.41 -20.28
C VAL A 491 -1.70 -28.31 -21.47
N TYR A 492 -0.89 -27.26 -21.52
CA TYR A 492 0.06 -27.06 -22.62
C TYR A 492 1.31 -26.32 -22.14
N PRO A 493 2.47 -26.58 -22.76
CA PRO A 493 3.64 -25.73 -22.59
C PRO A 493 3.38 -24.39 -23.29
N ALA A 494 3.43 -23.28 -22.56
CA ALA A 494 3.26 -21.96 -23.16
C ALA A 494 4.57 -21.52 -23.84
N ALA A 495 4.53 -21.08 -25.10
CA ALA A 495 5.72 -20.57 -25.80
C ALA A 495 6.23 -19.24 -25.20
N ARG A 496 5.36 -18.53 -24.47
CA ARG A 496 5.64 -17.32 -23.70
C ARG A 496 4.78 -17.35 -22.42
N PRO A 497 5.22 -16.76 -21.31
CA PRO A 497 4.36 -16.52 -20.15
C PRO A 497 3.06 -15.82 -20.55
N LEU A 498 1.92 -16.36 -20.10
CA LEU A 498 0.59 -15.79 -20.35
C LEU A 498 0.09 -15.12 -19.05
N PRO A 499 -0.36 -13.85 -19.10
CA PRO A 499 -1.03 -13.24 -17.96
C PRO A 499 -2.35 -13.97 -17.68
N ALA A 500 -2.75 -14.02 -16.41
CA ALA A 500 -4.06 -14.56 -16.02
C ALA A 500 -5.17 -13.82 -16.79
N ALA A 501 -5.98 -14.57 -17.53
CA ALA A 501 -7.04 -14.03 -18.38
C ALA A 501 -8.26 -14.97 -18.37
N ASP A 502 -9.43 -14.39 -18.61
CA ASP A 502 -10.70 -15.10 -18.70
C ASP A 502 -11.63 -14.50 -19.78
N SER A 503 -12.78 -15.13 -20.00
CA SER A 503 -13.76 -14.71 -20.99
C SER A 503 -14.64 -13.52 -20.57
N SER A 504 -14.49 -12.96 -19.36
CA SER A 504 -15.36 -11.90 -18.83
C SER A 504 -15.18 -10.54 -19.53
N ALA A 505 -14.00 -10.30 -20.12
CA ALA A 505 -13.68 -9.08 -20.85
C ALA A 505 -14.07 -9.11 -22.34
N GLY A 506 -14.73 -10.19 -22.81
CA GLY A 506 -15.11 -10.36 -24.22
C GLY A 506 -13.93 -10.49 -25.19
N GLN A 507 -12.72 -10.71 -24.68
CA GLN A 507 -11.52 -10.91 -25.48
C GLN A 507 -11.46 -12.35 -26.03
N PRO A 508 -10.90 -12.57 -27.23
CA PRO A 508 -10.64 -13.92 -27.71
C PRO A 508 -9.59 -14.60 -26.83
N ARG A 509 -9.74 -15.91 -26.62
CA ARG A 509 -8.77 -16.71 -25.88
C ARG A 509 -7.37 -16.59 -26.49
N PRO A 510 -6.30 -16.43 -25.69
CA PRO A 510 -4.93 -16.41 -26.20
C PRO A 510 -4.63 -17.62 -27.10
N ALA A 511 -3.96 -17.37 -28.23
CA ALA A 511 -3.52 -18.42 -29.14
C ALA A 511 -2.46 -19.30 -28.44
N VAL A 512 -2.57 -20.61 -28.64
CA VAL A 512 -1.74 -21.59 -27.93
C VAL A 512 -0.90 -22.38 -28.92
N ASP A 513 0.42 -22.37 -28.76
CA ASP A 513 1.35 -23.15 -29.58
C ASP A 513 1.81 -24.42 -28.84
N GLY A 514 1.69 -25.61 -29.46
CA GLY A 514 2.28 -26.85 -28.96
C GLY A 514 1.32 -28.03 -28.74
N ALA A 515 1.88 -29.18 -28.33
CA ALA A 515 1.12 -30.39 -28.03
C ALA A 515 0.39 -30.24 -26.69
N ALA A 516 -0.94 -30.10 -26.73
CA ALA A 516 -1.78 -29.95 -25.55
C ALA A 516 -2.32 -31.31 -25.06
N SER A 517 -2.24 -31.55 -23.75
CA SER A 517 -2.98 -32.63 -23.08
C SER A 517 -4.37 -32.14 -22.71
N VAL A 518 -5.39 -32.70 -23.34
CA VAL A 518 -6.79 -32.38 -23.03
C VAL A 518 -7.31 -33.41 -22.03
N VAL A 519 -7.84 -32.93 -20.91
CA VAL A 519 -8.39 -33.72 -19.82
C VAL A 519 -9.84 -33.32 -19.60
N ALA A 520 -10.72 -34.31 -19.55
CA ALA A 520 -12.11 -34.08 -19.16
C ALA A 520 -12.15 -33.75 -17.66
N GLY A 521 -12.80 -32.65 -17.32
CA GLY A 521 -13.09 -32.24 -15.95
C GLY A 521 -14.60 -32.20 -15.70
N GLN A 522 -14.94 -31.98 -14.45
CA GLN A 522 -16.32 -31.84 -14.00
C GLN A 522 -16.44 -30.71 -12.98
N VAL A 523 -17.62 -30.12 -12.88
CA VAL A 523 -17.97 -29.16 -11.84
C VAL A 523 -18.73 -29.87 -10.73
N ALA A 524 -18.28 -29.76 -9.48
CA ALA A 524 -19.04 -30.18 -8.31
C ALA A 524 -18.71 -29.30 -7.09
N GLY A 525 -19.73 -28.93 -6.31
CA GLY A 525 -19.56 -28.10 -5.12
C GLY A 525 -18.96 -26.72 -5.41
N GLY A 526 -19.24 -26.16 -6.59
CA GLY A 526 -18.67 -24.88 -7.06
C GLY A 526 -17.17 -24.93 -7.37
N VAL A 527 -16.63 -26.13 -7.64
CA VAL A 527 -15.25 -26.35 -8.05
C VAL A 527 -15.26 -27.12 -9.37
N ALA A 528 -14.66 -26.56 -10.41
CA ALA A 528 -14.29 -27.30 -11.61
C ALA A 528 -12.97 -28.02 -11.32
N PHE A 529 -12.90 -29.33 -11.56
CA PHE A 529 -11.66 -30.07 -11.36
C PHE A 529 -11.44 -31.21 -12.35
N ALA A 530 -10.17 -31.56 -12.56
CA ALA A 530 -9.74 -32.67 -13.39
C ALA A 530 -8.47 -33.33 -12.83
N ARG A 531 -8.29 -34.62 -13.12
CA ARG A 531 -7.07 -35.38 -12.81
C ARG A 531 -6.32 -35.64 -14.10
N TRP A 532 -5.14 -35.06 -14.20
CA TRP A 532 -4.26 -35.20 -15.34
C TRP A 532 -3.12 -36.16 -15.01
N GLU A 533 -2.92 -37.16 -15.87
CA GLU A 533 -1.78 -38.08 -15.79
C GLU A 533 -0.74 -37.69 -16.84
N PRO A 534 0.29 -36.91 -16.45
CA PRO A 534 1.38 -36.60 -17.38
C PRO A 534 2.18 -37.87 -17.71
N GLY A 535 2.29 -38.23 -18.98
CA GLY A 535 3.07 -39.40 -19.41
C GLY A 535 4.54 -39.30 -19.00
N ALA A 536 5.15 -40.39 -18.51
CA ALA A 536 6.56 -40.39 -18.09
C ALA A 536 7.50 -40.10 -19.29
N PRO A 537 8.50 -39.18 -19.19
CA PRO A 537 9.05 -38.54 -17.99
C PRO A 537 8.50 -37.13 -17.66
N ALA A 538 7.36 -36.71 -18.22
CA ALA A 538 6.83 -35.36 -18.05
C ALA A 538 6.35 -35.06 -16.60
N ALA A 539 5.88 -36.08 -15.87
CA ALA A 539 5.34 -35.93 -14.50
C ALA A 539 6.32 -35.26 -13.52
N ASP A 540 7.58 -35.65 -13.56
CA ASP A 540 8.61 -35.08 -12.69
C ASP A 540 9.08 -33.70 -13.15
N ARG A 541 8.94 -33.39 -14.44
CA ARG A 541 9.36 -32.11 -15.04
C ARG A 541 8.37 -30.97 -14.82
N ILE A 542 7.07 -31.26 -14.70
CA ILE A 542 6.03 -30.21 -14.61
C ILE A 542 6.16 -29.33 -13.37
N PHE A 543 6.58 -29.90 -12.24
CA PHE A 543 6.83 -29.18 -10.99
C PHE A 543 8.33 -28.86 -10.78
N ASP A 544 9.17 -29.31 -11.70
CA ASP A 544 10.60 -29.01 -11.72
C ASP A 544 10.83 -27.78 -12.59
N HIS A 545 10.86 -26.63 -11.93
CA HIS A 545 11.03 -25.33 -12.57
C HIS A 545 12.35 -25.19 -13.33
N THR A 546 13.36 -26.03 -13.04
CA THR A 546 14.63 -26.03 -13.78
C THR A 546 14.44 -26.45 -15.24
N THR A 547 13.36 -27.18 -15.55
CA THR A 547 13.04 -27.66 -16.90
C THR A 547 12.21 -26.69 -17.74
N TRP A 548 11.77 -25.57 -17.14
CA TRP A 548 11.06 -24.52 -17.87
C TRP A 548 12.01 -23.56 -18.60
N LEU A 549 13.32 -23.70 -18.36
CA LEU A 549 14.42 -22.92 -18.92
C LEU A 549 15.17 -23.79 -19.95
N ASP A 550 15.31 -23.33 -21.19
CA ASP A 550 16.06 -24.03 -22.25
C ASP A 550 17.51 -23.50 -22.31
N ASP A 551 18.45 -24.44 -22.22
CA ASP A 551 19.91 -24.34 -22.45
C ASP A 551 20.76 -23.39 -21.58
N HIS A 552 21.26 -23.91 -20.46
CA HIS A 552 22.44 -23.35 -19.78
C HIS A 552 23.47 -24.46 -19.48
N ASP A 553 24.72 -24.23 -19.86
CA ASP A 553 25.90 -25.10 -19.65
C ASP A 553 26.27 -25.32 -18.16
N PHE A 554 25.40 -24.98 -17.21
CA PHE A 554 25.68 -25.03 -15.78
C PHE A 554 24.51 -25.65 -14.98
N PRO A 555 24.79 -26.47 -13.95
CA PRO A 555 23.75 -27.07 -13.12
C PRO A 555 23.07 -26.00 -12.24
N ILE A 556 21.73 -25.93 -12.33
CA ILE A 556 20.87 -25.12 -11.45
C ILE A 556 20.30 -26.06 -10.38
N GLU A 557 20.50 -25.73 -9.11
CA GLU A 557 19.87 -26.43 -7.97
C GLU A 557 18.75 -25.57 -7.39
N ALA A 558 17.59 -26.22 -7.23
CA ALA A 558 16.35 -25.65 -6.74
C ALA A 558 16.14 -26.00 -5.26
N GLU A 559 16.22 -25.03 -4.34
CA GLU A 559 15.87 -25.25 -2.93
C GLU A 559 14.88 -24.20 -2.42
N ASN A 560 13.94 -24.65 -1.58
CA ASN A 560 12.93 -23.85 -0.89
C ASN A 560 13.53 -23.15 0.35
N ASP A 561 14.48 -22.24 0.13
CA ASP A 561 15.00 -21.36 1.18
C ASP A 561 14.91 -19.90 0.68
N ALA A 562 14.03 -19.12 1.31
CA ALA A 562 13.74 -17.74 0.96
C ALA A 562 14.98 -16.84 1.19
N GLY A 563 15.75 -16.58 0.13
CA GLY A 563 16.90 -15.70 0.16
C GLY A 563 17.21 -15.11 -1.21
N ASP A 564 17.20 -13.78 -1.26
CA ASP A 564 17.94 -12.92 -2.19
C ASP A 564 17.86 -13.23 -3.70
N LEU A 565 16.89 -12.60 -4.38
CA LEU A 565 17.07 -12.16 -5.78
C LEU A 565 16.52 -10.74 -5.96
N GLU A 566 17.35 -9.84 -6.49
CA GLU A 566 16.94 -8.49 -6.87
C GLU A 566 16.20 -8.50 -8.22
N PRO A 567 15.06 -7.78 -8.37
CA PRO A 567 14.48 -7.51 -9.68
C PRO A 567 15.32 -6.46 -10.41
N GLY A 568 15.91 -6.82 -11.54
CA GLY A 568 16.41 -5.85 -12.52
C GLY A 568 15.24 -4.99 -13.03
N GLY A 569 15.48 -3.69 -13.23
CA GLY A 569 14.44 -2.76 -13.73
C GLY A 569 13.81 -3.22 -15.04
N PRO A 570 12.65 -2.65 -15.44
CA PRO A 570 11.90 -3.11 -16.59
C PRO A 570 12.70 -2.83 -17.87
N ALA A 571 13.37 -3.85 -18.39
CA ALA A 571 13.72 -3.91 -19.79
C ALA A 571 12.45 -4.11 -20.61
N ASP A 572 12.43 -3.54 -21.80
CA ASP A 572 11.36 -3.69 -22.79
C ASP A 572 11.03 -5.18 -22.97
N PRO A 573 9.82 -5.65 -22.60
CA PRO A 573 9.46 -7.06 -22.71
C PRO A 573 9.66 -7.56 -24.14
N ASP A 574 9.38 -6.72 -25.15
CA ASP A 574 9.41 -7.11 -26.56
C ASP A 574 10.84 -7.36 -27.09
N LEU A 575 11.90 -6.81 -26.45
CA LEU A 575 13.30 -7.06 -26.84
C LEU A 575 13.90 -8.33 -26.20
N LEU A 576 13.18 -8.98 -25.27
CA LEU A 576 13.62 -10.16 -24.51
C LEU A 576 12.99 -11.48 -24.99
N PHE A 577 12.03 -11.44 -25.92
CA PHE A 577 11.23 -12.60 -26.35
C PHE A 577 11.60 -13.18 -27.73
N ASP A 578 12.73 -12.76 -28.30
CA ASP A 578 13.31 -13.32 -29.52
C ASP A 578 14.41 -14.37 -29.25
N GLU A 579 14.84 -14.54 -27.99
CA GLU A 579 15.73 -15.63 -27.55
C GLU A 579 14.89 -16.88 -27.14
N PRO A 580 15.23 -18.09 -27.65
CA PRO A 580 14.43 -19.30 -27.45
C PRO A 580 14.71 -19.93 -26.08
N GLY A 581 13.87 -19.71 -25.06
CA GLY A 581 14.25 -20.23 -23.73
C GLY A 581 13.21 -20.52 -22.64
N ILE A 582 11.98 -20.00 -22.64
CA ILE A 582 11.08 -20.19 -21.47
C ILE A 582 9.73 -20.80 -21.86
N ARG A 583 9.47 -22.05 -21.42
CA ARG A 583 8.25 -22.82 -21.76
C ARG A 583 7.49 -23.39 -20.54
N PRO A 584 6.92 -22.53 -19.67
CA PRO A 584 6.24 -22.98 -18.47
C PRO A 584 4.92 -23.71 -18.81
N PRO A 585 4.56 -24.76 -18.07
CA PRO A 585 3.28 -25.43 -18.24
C PRO A 585 2.16 -24.58 -17.65
N VAL A 586 1.10 -24.33 -18.41
CA VAL A 586 -0.14 -23.67 -17.94
C VAL A 586 -1.34 -24.58 -18.25
N PHE A 587 -2.47 -24.38 -17.59
CA PHE A 587 -3.73 -25.00 -17.98
C PHE A 587 -4.80 -23.96 -18.28
N ALA A 588 -5.63 -24.23 -19.28
CA ALA A 588 -6.89 -23.53 -19.43
C ALA A 588 -8.03 -24.42 -18.97
N VAL A 589 -9.01 -23.85 -18.28
CA VAL A 589 -10.29 -24.47 -17.98
C VAL A 589 -11.37 -23.82 -18.82
N GLU A 590 -12.27 -24.62 -19.39
CA GLU A 590 -13.39 -24.11 -20.15
C GLU A 590 -14.66 -24.96 -19.96
N SER A 591 -15.81 -24.32 -20.11
CA SER A 591 -17.13 -24.94 -20.14
C SER A 591 -18.04 -24.09 -21.01
N GLY A 592 -18.41 -24.59 -22.20
CA GLY A 592 -19.14 -23.80 -23.20
C GLY A 592 -18.27 -22.67 -23.78
N GLU A 593 -18.80 -21.44 -23.78
CA GLU A 593 -18.07 -20.24 -24.23
C GLU A 593 -17.20 -19.61 -23.12
N GLN A 594 -17.35 -20.09 -21.89
CA GLN A 594 -16.63 -19.58 -20.73
C GLN A 594 -15.28 -20.27 -20.57
N TRP A 595 -14.22 -19.49 -20.33
CA TRP A 595 -12.87 -20.01 -20.16
C TRP A 595 -12.01 -19.13 -19.25
N ALA A 596 -10.98 -19.72 -18.64
CA ALA A 596 -9.91 -19.04 -17.91
C ALA A 596 -8.57 -19.77 -18.08
N VAL A 597 -7.45 -19.05 -17.92
CA VAL A 597 -6.08 -19.60 -18.03
C VAL A 597 -5.34 -19.43 -16.70
N SER A 598 -4.72 -20.51 -16.23
CA SER A 598 -3.90 -20.54 -15.01
C SER A 598 -2.49 -20.06 -15.28
N GLY A 599 -1.81 -19.61 -14.23
CA GLY A 599 -0.34 -19.53 -14.24
C GLY A 599 0.30 -20.90 -13.97
N PRO A 600 1.65 -21.00 -14.00
CA PRO A 600 2.33 -22.28 -13.87
C PRO A 600 2.23 -22.93 -12.47
N PRO A 601 2.37 -24.27 -12.38
CA PRO A 601 2.29 -25.04 -11.13
C PRO A 601 3.45 -24.74 -10.18
N GLY A 602 3.16 -24.54 -8.90
CA GLY A 602 4.19 -24.37 -7.86
C GLY A 602 3.73 -23.44 -6.75
N GLN A 603 4.52 -23.34 -5.69
CA GLN A 603 4.49 -22.16 -4.82
C GLN A 603 5.15 -20.98 -5.57
N PRO A 604 4.83 -19.71 -5.24
CA PRO A 604 5.57 -18.58 -5.76
C PRO A 604 7.09 -18.84 -5.67
N LEU A 605 7.80 -18.76 -6.78
CA LEU A 605 9.25 -18.80 -6.78
C LEU A 605 9.74 -17.50 -6.13
N ASP A 606 10.21 -17.62 -4.89
CA ASP A 606 10.73 -16.48 -4.14
C ASP A 606 12.23 -16.21 -4.45
N ALA A 607 12.99 -17.21 -4.94
CA ALA A 607 14.41 -17.10 -5.31
C ALA A 607 14.92 -18.23 -6.25
N VAL A 608 16.06 -18.01 -6.94
CA VAL A 608 16.85 -18.96 -7.78
C VAL A 608 18.33 -18.80 -7.42
N ARG A 609 19.09 -19.88 -7.17
CA ARG A 609 20.54 -19.83 -6.87
C ARG A 609 21.40 -20.30 -8.05
N PHE A 610 22.55 -19.66 -8.25
CA PHE A 610 23.60 -20.07 -9.19
C PHE A 610 24.75 -20.76 -8.44
N GLY A 611 25.34 -21.80 -9.05
CA GLY A 611 26.61 -22.34 -8.58
C GLY A 611 27.73 -21.30 -8.61
N ASN A 612 28.88 -21.62 -8.00
CA ASN A 612 30.02 -20.72 -7.72
C ASN A 612 30.75 -20.10 -8.96
N ALA A 613 30.11 -19.96 -10.11
CA ALA A 613 30.68 -19.32 -11.28
C ALA A 613 30.43 -17.80 -11.26
N VAL A 614 31.44 -17.07 -11.71
CA VAL A 614 31.42 -15.62 -11.93
C VAL A 614 30.72 -15.37 -13.27
N GLU A 615 29.79 -14.41 -13.30
CA GLU A 615 28.94 -13.98 -14.44
C GLU A 615 27.71 -14.86 -14.74
N VAL A 616 26.51 -14.36 -14.41
CA VAL A 616 25.25 -14.78 -15.04
C VAL A 616 24.25 -13.60 -15.04
N ASP A 617 23.76 -13.23 -16.23
CA ASP A 617 22.49 -12.52 -16.43
C ASP A 617 21.43 -13.57 -16.78
N GLY A 618 20.20 -13.46 -16.27
CA GLY A 618 19.16 -14.43 -16.60
C GLY A 618 17.73 -14.01 -16.25
N ILE A 619 16.79 -14.93 -16.52
CA ILE A 619 15.35 -14.70 -16.46
C ILE A 619 14.68 -15.81 -15.64
N ALA A 620 13.78 -15.46 -14.73
CA ALA A 620 12.96 -16.38 -13.95
C ALA A 620 11.46 -16.09 -14.14
N LEU A 621 10.58 -17.07 -13.88
CA LEU A 621 9.13 -16.95 -14.06
C LEU A 621 8.36 -17.16 -12.75
N ARG A 622 7.45 -16.26 -12.42
CA ARG A 622 6.52 -16.40 -11.28
C ARG A 622 5.31 -17.26 -11.67
N THR A 623 4.68 -17.86 -10.66
CA THR A 623 3.47 -18.68 -10.81
C THR A 623 2.22 -17.91 -11.22
N ASP A 624 2.26 -16.56 -11.22
CA ASP A 624 1.25 -15.66 -11.79
C ASP A 624 1.52 -15.30 -13.26
N GLY A 625 2.58 -15.86 -13.86
CA GLY A 625 3.00 -15.59 -15.23
C GLY A 625 3.90 -14.36 -15.38
N ALA A 626 4.25 -13.66 -14.29
CA ALA A 626 5.16 -12.52 -14.36
C ALA A 626 6.62 -12.96 -14.57
N VAL A 627 7.34 -12.25 -15.44
CA VAL A 627 8.77 -12.46 -15.72
C VAL A 627 9.63 -11.62 -14.79
N ILE A 628 10.66 -12.22 -14.21
CA ILE A 628 11.68 -11.55 -13.38
C ILE A 628 13.02 -11.64 -14.12
N THR A 629 13.74 -10.53 -14.26
CA THR A 629 15.13 -10.52 -14.73
C THR A 629 16.09 -10.32 -13.56
N PHE A 630 17.24 -10.99 -13.59
CA PHE A 630 18.31 -10.82 -12.62
C PHE A 630 19.67 -10.68 -13.32
N GLY A 631 20.57 -9.87 -12.74
CA GLY A 631 21.93 -9.67 -13.24
C GLY A 631 22.85 -9.23 -12.11
N VAL A 632 24.09 -9.71 -12.10
CA VAL A 632 25.11 -9.33 -11.10
C VAL A 632 25.93 -8.15 -11.65
N PRO A 633 25.91 -6.95 -11.04
CA PRO A 633 26.72 -5.83 -11.51
C PRO A 633 28.21 -6.11 -11.31
N VAL A 634 29.00 -5.89 -12.37
CA VAL A 634 30.47 -5.91 -12.32
C VAL A 634 30.96 -4.57 -11.77
N ASP A 635 31.48 -4.57 -10.55
CA ASP A 635 32.36 -3.48 -10.09
C ASP A 635 33.79 -4.04 -9.94
N GLU A 636 34.71 -3.56 -10.78
CA GLU A 636 36.15 -3.79 -10.62
C GLU A 636 36.67 -3.24 -9.27
N PRO A 637 37.59 -3.93 -8.58
CA PRO A 637 38.01 -3.57 -7.23
C PRO A 637 39.13 -2.51 -7.22
N PRO A 638 39.08 -1.47 -6.38
CA PRO A 638 40.27 -0.71 -6.04
C PRO A 638 41.10 -1.47 -4.99
N GLY A 639 42.09 -2.22 -5.48
CA GLY A 639 43.37 -2.47 -4.83
C GLY A 639 43.38 -3.02 -3.39
N TRP A 640 43.31 -4.34 -3.26
CA TRP A 640 43.87 -5.05 -2.10
C TRP A 640 44.85 -6.13 -2.61
N SER A 641 46.14 -5.84 -2.56
CA SER A 641 47.20 -6.84 -2.72
C SER A 641 47.72 -7.22 -1.33
N ASP A 642 47.12 -8.23 -0.71
CA ASP A 642 47.82 -9.12 0.23
C ASP A 642 47.11 -10.49 0.37
N PRO A 643 47.72 -11.60 -0.09
CA PRO A 643 47.20 -12.95 0.09
C PRO A 643 47.78 -13.58 1.36
N ALA A 644 47.28 -13.19 2.53
CA ALA A 644 47.62 -13.84 3.79
C ALA A 644 46.49 -13.70 4.83
N GLY A 645 45.38 -14.40 4.63
CA GLY A 645 44.26 -14.33 5.58
C GLY A 645 43.26 -15.47 5.56
N ALA A 646 43.51 -16.54 4.81
CA ALA A 646 42.63 -17.69 4.71
C ALA A 646 43.26 -18.94 5.35
N THR A 647 43.47 -18.93 6.68
CA THR A 647 43.57 -20.17 7.50
C THR A 647 43.53 -19.84 8.99
N ALA A 648 42.43 -20.17 9.69
CA ALA A 648 42.42 -20.81 11.02
C ALA A 648 41.01 -20.87 11.62
N VAL A 649 40.56 -22.10 11.81
CA VAL A 649 39.34 -22.58 12.45
C VAL A 649 39.58 -22.77 13.97
N LEU A 650 38.53 -22.66 14.80
CA LEU A 650 38.36 -23.13 16.21
C LEU A 650 39.49 -22.90 17.24
N ALA A 651 39.15 -22.25 18.38
CA ALA A 651 39.64 -22.63 19.71
C ALA A 651 38.77 -22.07 20.85
N MET A 652 38.42 -22.94 21.81
CA MET A 652 37.67 -22.69 23.05
C MET A 652 38.55 -22.22 24.23
N ALA A 653 37.89 -21.61 25.23
CA ALA A 653 38.04 -21.78 26.69
C ALA A 653 39.03 -20.93 27.56
N VAL A 654 38.42 -20.20 28.51
CA VAL A 654 38.69 -20.07 29.97
C VAL A 654 40.05 -19.54 30.50
N ARG A 655 40.00 -18.41 31.23
CA ARG A 655 40.61 -18.06 32.56
C ARG A 655 40.63 -16.52 32.76
N ALA A 656 40.60 -15.90 33.94
CA ALA A 656 40.04 -16.10 35.28
C ALA A 656 40.41 -14.85 36.14
N ALA A 657 39.50 -14.42 37.01
CA ALA A 657 39.71 -13.84 38.36
C ALA A 657 40.22 -12.39 38.62
N GLY A 658 39.55 -11.75 39.59
CA GLY A 658 40.03 -10.63 40.45
C GLY A 658 38.88 -9.80 41.07
N THR A 659 38.08 -10.33 42.01
CA THR A 659 38.05 -10.11 43.50
C THR A 659 37.54 -8.75 44.06
N GLU A 660 36.25 -8.75 44.49
CA GLU A 660 35.60 -8.38 45.80
C GLU A 660 36.01 -7.16 46.68
N PRO A 661 35.22 -6.70 47.72
CA PRO A 661 33.99 -7.28 48.35
C PRO A 661 32.83 -6.31 48.71
N ALA A 662 31.74 -6.92 49.22
CA ALA A 662 30.46 -6.39 49.67
C ALA A 662 30.43 -5.72 51.08
N ALA A 663 29.31 -5.06 51.40
CA ALA A 663 28.89 -4.71 52.77
C ALA A 663 27.46 -5.21 53.06
N ALA A 664 27.28 -5.86 54.22
CA ALA A 664 26.08 -6.53 54.74
C ALA A 664 25.08 -5.57 55.43
N VAL A 665 23.80 -5.93 55.65
CA VAL A 665 23.15 -6.52 56.87
C VAL A 665 21.60 -6.29 56.73
N PRO A 666 20.62 -6.97 57.41
CA PRO A 666 20.57 -8.25 58.15
C PRO A 666 19.48 -9.25 57.66
N ALA A 667 19.57 -10.47 58.19
CA ALA A 667 18.64 -11.60 58.01
C ALA A 667 17.36 -11.51 58.87
N GLY A 668 16.25 -12.06 58.37
CA GLY A 668 15.02 -12.20 59.15
C GLY A 668 13.79 -12.79 58.45
N ALA A 669 13.91 -13.95 57.79
CA ALA A 669 12.87 -14.98 57.65
C ALA A 669 13.46 -16.13 56.82
N GLY A 670 13.40 -17.38 57.32
CA GLY A 670 13.92 -18.55 56.60
C GLY A 670 13.22 -18.73 55.24
N PRO A 671 13.93 -19.17 54.19
CA PRO A 671 13.32 -19.37 52.88
C PRO A 671 12.26 -20.49 52.99
N PRO A 672 11.04 -20.29 52.45
CA PRO A 672 10.16 -21.42 52.19
C PRO A 672 10.86 -22.34 51.17
N ALA A 673 10.57 -23.64 51.26
CA ALA A 673 11.13 -24.68 50.41
C ALA A 673 11.16 -24.26 48.92
N ALA A 674 12.27 -24.54 48.24
CA ALA A 674 12.50 -24.17 46.85
C ALA A 674 11.29 -24.49 45.96
N ALA A 675 10.68 -23.45 45.40
CA ALA A 675 9.64 -23.60 44.39
C ALA A 675 10.20 -24.42 43.21
N PRO A 676 9.40 -25.31 42.59
CA PRO A 676 9.84 -26.05 41.41
C PRO A 676 10.32 -25.07 40.34
N ALA A 677 11.48 -25.34 39.74
CA ALA A 677 12.05 -24.46 38.72
C ALA A 677 11.06 -24.35 37.55
N GLY A 678 10.47 -23.16 37.37
CA GLY A 678 9.52 -22.90 36.29
C GLY A 678 10.06 -23.35 34.93
N TYR A 679 9.18 -23.85 34.06
CA TYR A 679 9.53 -24.28 32.71
C TYR A 679 10.69 -25.31 32.63
N GLY A 680 10.77 -26.23 33.61
CA GLY A 680 11.82 -27.26 33.63
C GLY A 680 13.20 -26.73 34.02
N GLY A 681 13.31 -25.45 34.38
CA GLY A 681 14.56 -24.79 34.70
C GLY A 681 15.36 -24.32 33.48
N TYR A 682 14.81 -24.39 32.27
CA TYR A 682 15.50 -24.01 31.03
C TYR A 682 15.42 -22.51 30.72
N ASP A 683 16.50 -21.97 30.15
CA ASP A 683 16.54 -20.64 29.56
C ASP A 683 15.86 -20.67 28.18
N LEU A 684 14.52 -20.65 28.18
CA LEU A 684 13.74 -20.74 26.94
C LEU A 684 14.03 -19.54 26.02
N ARG A 685 14.15 -19.82 24.72
CA ARG A 685 14.54 -18.82 23.71
C ARG A 685 13.91 -19.11 22.35
N ARG A 686 14.05 -18.16 21.42
CA ARG A 686 13.62 -18.34 20.03
C ARG A 686 14.08 -19.69 19.47
N ASP A 687 13.18 -20.33 18.74
CA ASP A 687 13.30 -21.65 18.12
C ASP A 687 13.17 -22.85 19.05
N ASP A 688 12.95 -22.66 20.36
CA ASP A 688 12.51 -23.74 21.25
C ASP A 688 11.09 -24.21 20.90
N ARG A 689 10.85 -25.53 21.00
CA ARG A 689 9.57 -26.14 20.59
C ARG A 689 9.19 -27.29 21.52
N ASP A 690 7.92 -27.31 21.92
CA ASP A 690 7.38 -28.38 22.75
C ASP A 690 7.27 -29.70 21.98
N ALA A 691 6.99 -29.66 20.67
CA ALA A 691 6.71 -30.83 19.83
C ALA A 691 7.88 -31.83 19.75
N ASP A 692 9.12 -31.34 19.79
CA ASP A 692 10.35 -32.15 19.73
C ASP A 692 11.18 -32.05 21.03
N HIS A 693 10.61 -31.46 22.07
CA HIS A 693 11.28 -31.17 23.35
C HIS A 693 12.59 -30.39 23.20
N THR A 694 12.67 -29.47 22.24
CA THR A 694 13.81 -28.54 22.13
C THR A 694 13.66 -27.41 23.14
N TYR A 695 14.52 -27.40 24.16
CA TYR A 695 14.53 -26.39 25.22
C TYR A 695 15.94 -25.84 25.47
N ALA A 696 16.07 -24.52 25.61
CA ALA A 696 17.34 -23.82 25.65
C ALA A 696 18.21 -24.17 24.42
N GLY A 697 17.60 -24.24 23.25
CA GLY A 697 18.17 -24.54 21.92
C GLY A 697 18.81 -25.92 21.77
N ALA A 698 18.36 -26.91 22.55
CA ALA A 698 18.81 -28.28 22.43
C ALA A 698 17.66 -29.27 22.72
N ALA A 699 17.62 -30.37 21.98
CA ALA A 699 16.67 -31.46 22.22
C ALA A 699 16.89 -32.08 23.61
N ARG A 700 15.79 -32.28 24.36
CA ARG A 700 15.80 -32.82 25.73
C ARG A 700 15.20 -34.22 25.77
N THR A 701 15.81 -35.08 26.58
CA THR A 701 15.35 -36.47 26.71
C THR A 701 15.40 -36.95 28.15
N SER A 702 14.39 -37.71 28.58
CA SER A 702 14.40 -38.34 29.90
C SER A 702 15.57 -39.34 30.06
N ALA A 703 16.07 -39.90 28.97
CA ALA A 703 17.25 -40.77 28.95
C ALA A 703 18.51 -40.08 29.47
N ASN A 704 18.64 -38.77 29.26
CA ASN A 704 19.75 -37.95 29.76
C ASN A 704 19.50 -37.37 31.16
N GLY A 705 18.38 -37.72 31.80
CA GLY A 705 17.93 -37.11 33.05
C GLY A 705 17.43 -35.68 32.90
N ASP A 706 17.17 -35.22 31.67
CA ASP A 706 16.62 -33.89 31.41
C ASP A 706 15.19 -33.77 31.98
N PRO A 707 14.86 -32.68 32.70
CA PRO A 707 13.48 -32.36 33.04
C PRO A 707 12.60 -32.26 31.79
N LEU A 708 11.51 -33.02 31.76
CA LEU A 708 10.48 -32.94 30.71
C LEU A 708 9.11 -32.60 31.32
N PRO A 709 8.16 -32.06 30.53
CA PRO A 709 6.78 -31.92 30.98
C PRO A 709 6.23 -33.26 31.45
N ALA A 710 5.48 -33.27 32.55
CA ALA A 710 4.80 -34.48 33.00
C ALA A 710 3.76 -34.93 31.97
N ALA A 711 3.53 -36.23 31.86
CA ALA A 711 2.55 -36.78 30.92
C ALA A 711 1.17 -36.11 31.11
N GLY A 712 0.59 -35.61 30.01
CA GLY A 712 -0.68 -34.90 30.02
C GLY A 712 -0.63 -33.43 30.47
N THR A 713 0.55 -32.88 30.76
CA THR A 713 0.72 -31.43 31.03
C THR A 713 1.17 -30.69 29.78
N PRO A 714 0.77 -29.41 29.60
CA PRO A 714 1.26 -28.61 28.47
C PRO A 714 2.79 -28.50 28.50
N GLY A 715 3.41 -28.42 27.32
CA GLY A 715 4.85 -28.23 27.18
C GLY A 715 5.33 -26.89 27.77
N PHE A 716 6.64 -26.77 27.98
CA PHE A 716 7.19 -25.63 28.70
C PHE A 716 6.98 -24.30 27.97
N VAL A 717 7.05 -24.29 26.63
CA VAL A 717 6.83 -23.10 25.81
C VAL A 717 5.36 -22.69 25.82
N ARG A 718 4.44 -23.65 25.68
CA ARG A 718 3.00 -23.37 25.77
C ARG A 718 2.62 -22.78 27.12
N ARG A 719 3.14 -23.33 28.22
CA ARG A 719 2.93 -22.78 29.57
C ARG A 719 3.46 -21.35 29.71
N LEU A 720 4.65 -21.07 29.17
CA LEU A 720 5.19 -19.71 29.15
C LEU A 720 4.26 -18.74 28.40
N GLN A 721 3.75 -19.14 27.23
CA GLN A 721 2.85 -18.31 26.43
C GLN A 721 1.54 -18.04 27.17
N ASP A 722 0.95 -19.06 27.80
CA ASP A 722 -0.24 -18.92 28.64
C ASP A 722 0.02 -17.97 29.82
N ASP A 723 1.14 -18.14 30.51
CA ASP A 723 1.56 -17.28 31.63
C ASP A 723 1.74 -15.82 31.20
N LEU A 724 2.46 -15.56 30.10
CA LEU A 724 2.65 -14.21 29.55
C LEU A 724 1.32 -13.54 29.20
N ARG A 725 0.37 -14.28 28.64
CA ARG A 725 -0.98 -13.77 28.35
C ARG A 725 -1.73 -13.44 29.62
N ILE A 726 -1.70 -14.30 30.65
CA ILE A 726 -2.29 -14.01 31.97
C ILE A 726 -1.71 -12.73 32.56
N LEU A 727 -0.40 -12.51 32.38
CA LEU A 727 0.29 -11.29 32.81
C LEU A 727 -0.04 -10.05 31.97
N GLY A 728 -0.86 -10.17 30.91
CA GLY A 728 -1.29 -9.06 30.06
C GLY A 728 -0.45 -8.86 28.79
N PHE A 729 0.52 -9.73 28.51
CA PHE A 729 1.40 -9.65 27.32
C PHE A 729 0.78 -10.37 26.12
N HIS A 730 -0.34 -9.86 25.61
CA HIS A 730 -1.09 -10.48 24.50
C HIS A 730 -0.31 -10.48 23.17
N ILE A 731 0.75 -9.67 23.06
CA ILE A 731 1.70 -9.73 21.94
C ILE A 731 2.28 -11.13 21.73
N ALA A 732 2.31 -12.00 22.76
CA ALA A 732 2.72 -13.41 22.64
C ALA A 732 1.89 -14.19 21.60
N GLY A 733 0.66 -13.74 21.29
CA GLY A 733 -0.27 -14.45 20.44
C GLY A 733 -0.91 -15.65 21.13
N PRO A 734 -1.52 -16.59 20.39
CA PRO A 734 -1.99 -17.87 20.91
C PRO A 734 -0.84 -18.76 21.40
N ALA A 735 -1.12 -19.65 22.35
CA ALA A 735 -0.14 -20.58 22.89
C ALA A 735 0.07 -21.80 21.95
N THR A 736 1.04 -21.70 21.06
CA THR A 736 1.36 -22.70 20.02
C THR A 736 2.34 -23.78 20.46
N GLY A 737 3.06 -23.58 21.57
CA GLY A 737 4.17 -24.44 21.97
C GLY A 737 5.45 -24.24 21.14
N THR A 738 5.47 -23.27 20.22
CA THR A 738 6.67 -22.85 19.47
C THR A 738 7.10 -21.46 19.91
N PHE A 739 8.35 -21.31 20.34
CA PHE A 739 8.91 -20.04 20.76
C PHE A 739 9.33 -19.23 19.52
N GLY A 740 8.35 -18.60 18.90
CA GLY A 740 8.54 -17.74 17.73
C GLY A 740 8.84 -16.28 18.07
N LEU A 741 8.90 -15.46 17.02
CA LEU A 741 9.15 -14.01 17.06
C LEU A 741 8.26 -13.28 18.10
N ARG A 742 6.95 -13.52 18.08
CA ARG A 742 5.99 -12.92 19.01
C ARG A 742 6.21 -13.30 20.47
N THR A 743 6.68 -14.53 20.73
CA THR A 743 7.02 -14.96 22.10
C THR A 743 8.29 -14.27 22.58
N GLU A 744 9.32 -14.11 21.72
CA GLU A 744 10.51 -13.31 22.07
C GLU A 744 10.12 -11.86 22.39
N TRP A 745 9.27 -11.24 21.58
CA TRP A 745 8.77 -9.89 21.85
C TRP A 745 8.04 -9.80 23.19
N ALA A 746 7.15 -10.74 23.49
CA ALA A 746 6.45 -10.77 24.77
C ALA A 746 7.41 -10.89 25.97
N VAL A 747 8.46 -11.70 25.85
CA VAL A 747 9.48 -11.83 26.90
C VAL A 747 10.31 -10.55 27.04
N ARG A 748 10.68 -9.89 25.94
CA ARG A 748 11.34 -8.57 25.96
C ARG A 748 10.47 -7.53 26.66
N GLU A 749 9.19 -7.46 26.30
CA GLU A 749 8.22 -6.56 26.90
C GLU A 749 8.05 -6.84 28.40
N PHE A 750 7.92 -8.11 28.81
CA PHE A 750 7.90 -8.49 30.22
C PHE A 750 9.15 -8.01 30.95
N GLN A 751 10.34 -8.26 30.40
CA GLN A 751 11.60 -7.82 30.97
C GLN A 751 11.67 -6.29 31.10
N ILE A 752 11.17 -5.54 30.11
CA ILE A 752 11.10 -4.08 30.14
C ILE A 752 10.24 -3.60 31.32
N TYR A 753 8.98 -4.04 31.41
CA TYR A 753 8.10 -3.54 32.47
C TYR A 753 8.49 -4.06 33.84
N ALA A 754 9.12 -5.24 33.91
CA ALA A 754 9.67 -5.75 35.16
C ALA A 754 10.82 -4.91 35.73
N LYS A 755 11.45 -4.03 34.94
CA LYS A 755 12.45 -3.06 35.42
C LYS A 755 11.82 -1.81 36.04
N MET A 756 10.53 -1.56 35.80
CA MET A 756 9.89 -0.30 36.21
C MET A 756 9.55 -0.30 37.70
N ALA A 757 9.53 0.89 38.31
CA ALA A 757 9.31 1.05 39.75
C ALA A 757 7.89 0.67 40.19
N HIS A 758 6.91 0.74 39.29
CA HIS A 758 5.53 0.36 39.56
C HIS A 758 4.98 -0.57 38.48
N LEU A 759 4.06 -1.43 38.89
CA LEU A 759 3.35 -2.41 38.08
C LEU A 759 1.84 -2.18 38.19
N ALA A 760 1.06 -2.92 37.40
CA ALA A 760 -0.37 -3.08 37.65
C ALA A 760 -0.62 -4.34 38.48
N ALA A 761 -1.61 -4.31 39.36
CA ALA A 761 -2.18 -5.50 39.99
C ALA A 761 -3.66 -5.60 39.63
N GLU A 762 -4.11 -6.80 39.26
CA GLU A 762 -5.51 -7.06 38.93
C GLU A 762 -6.27 -7.51 40.18
N ASP A 763 -7.26 -6.70 40.58
CA ASP A 763 -8.16 -7.03 41.68
C ASP A 763 -9.28 -7.98 41.22
N ASP A 764 -10.05 -8.55 42.15
CA ASP A 764 -11.22 -9.41 41.83
C ASP A 764 -12.46 -8.62 41.37
N SER A 765 -12.24 -7.40 40.86
CA SER A 765 -13.24 -6.53 40.28
C SER A 765 -13.94 -7.21 39.10
N ALA A 766 -15.28 -7.21 39.10
CA ALA A 766 -16.08 -7.66 37.95
C ALA A 766 -16.24 -6.57 36.87
N ALA A 767 -15.39 -5.54 36.86
CA ALA A 767 -15.47 -4.48 35.85
C ALA A 767 -15.25 -5.06 34.44
N ALA A 768 -16.10 -4.62 33.51
CA ALA A 768 -16.09 -5.09 32.13
C ALA A 768 -14.84 -4.61 31.35
N ARG A 769 -14.34 -3.42 31.67
CA ARG A 769 -13.11 -2.86 31.10
C ARG A 769 -11.90 -3.35 31.88
N TYR A 770 -10.91 -3.89 31.18
CA TYR A 770 -9.69 -4.46 31.71
C TYR A 770 -8.91 -3.45 32.55
N ALA A 771 -8.69 -2.23 32.04
CA ALA A 771 -7.97 -1.19 32.76
C ALA A 771 -8.62 -0.81 34.10
N ASP A 772 -9.95 -0.91 34.22
CA ASP A 772 -10.69 -0.59 35.45
C ASP A 772 -10.55 -1.71 36.52
N ARG A 773 -10.03 -2.89 36.15
CA ARG A 773 -9.67 -3.96 37.09
C ARG A 773 -8.25 -3.80 37.65
N LEU A 774 -7.47 -2.88 37.08
CA LEU A 774 -6.07 -2.70 37.41
C LEU A 774 -5.89 -1.52 38.38
N ARG A 775 -4.97 -1.70 39.32
CA ARG A 775 -4.45 -0.63 40.16
C ARG A 775 -2.93 -0.63 40.16
N GLN A 776 -2.35 0.56 40.34
CA GLN A 776 -0.91 0.68 40.49
C GLN A 776 -0.42 0.03 41.79
N VAL A 777 0.71 -0.67 41.72
CA VAL A 777 1.43 -1.23 42.87
C VAL A 777 2.93 -1.01 42.74
N ALA A 778 3.65 -0.90 43.86
CA ALA A 778 5.11 -0.81 43.84
C ALA A 778 5.72 -2.14 43.38
N ASN A 779 6.72 -2.08 42.52
CA ASN A 779 7.52 -3.22 42.12
C ASN A 779 8.58 -3.50 43.19
N THR A 780 8.32 -4.48 44.06
CA THR A 780 9.23 -4.83 45.16
C THR A 780 10.37 -5.77 44.76
N ASP A 781 10.35 -6.29 43.53
CA ASP A 781 11.35 -7.23 43.03
C ASP A 781 11.74 -6.93 41.57
N ALA A 782 12.25 -5.71 41.33
CA ALA A 782 12.55 -5.25 39.99
C ALA A 782 13.57 -6.15 39.26
N TYR A 783 13.35 -6.32 37.95
CA TYR A 783 14.31 -6.94 37.06
C TYR A 783 15.52 -6.01 36.87
N THR A 784 16.72 -6.53 36.99
CA THR A 784 17.97 -5.76 36.79
C THR A 784 18.80 -6.29 35.62
N GLY A 785 18.34 -7.35 34.96
CA GLY A 785 19.03 -8.00 33.85
C GLY A 785 18.82 -7.31 32.49
N PRO A 786 19.38 -7.91 31.43
CA PRO A 786 19.22 -7.44 30.05
C PRO A 786 17.83 -7.76 29.50
N VAL A 787 17.35 -6.91 28.59
CA VAL A 787 16.13 -7.12 27.80
C VAL A 787 16.49 -8.02 26.62
N SER A 788 16.68 -9.31 26.89
CA SER A 788 17.24 -10.29 25.96
C SER A 788 16.19 -11.02 25.13
N GLY A 789 14.94 -11.11 25.60
CA GLY A 789 13.94 -12.01 25.03
C GLY A 789 14.17 -13.49 25.38
N VAL A 790 15.19 -13.79 26.18
CA VAL A 790 15.47 -15.13 26.72
C VAL A 790 14.84 -15.22 28.11
N VAL A 791 14.13 -16.31 28.36
CA VAL A 791 13.50 -16.56 29.67
C VAL A 791 14.54 -17.14 30.63
N ASN A 792 15.56 -16.33 30.94
CA ASN A 792 16.62 -16.68 31.88
C ASN A 792 16.11 -16.93 33.30
N ALA A 793 16.97 -17.45 34.18
CA ALA A 793 16.59 -17.85 35.54
C ALA A 793 15.82 -16.75 36.31
N ARG A 794 16.29 -15.50 36.20
CA ARG A 794 15.64 -14.36 36.86
C ARG A 794 14.27 -14.05 36.24
N THR A 795 14.15 -14.10 34.91
CA THR A 795 12.89 -13.89 34.19
C THR A 795 11.86 -14.94 34.61
N ARG A 796 12.25 -16.22 34.72
CA ARG A 796 11.36 -17.31 35.21
C ARG A 796 10.83 -17.04 36.61
N THR A 797 11.72 -16.69 37.54
CA THR A 797 11.33 -16.38 38.93
C THR A 797 10.34 -15.22 38.99
N LEU A 798 10.57 -14.17 38.19
CA LEU A 798 9.69 -13.01 38.18
C LEU A 798 8.32 -13.32 37.57
N ILE A 799 8.24 -14.10 36.49
CA ILE A 799 6.94 -14.52 35.93
C ILE A 799 6.10 -15.24 37.00
N GLN A 800 6.69 -16.19 37.72
CA GLN A 800 5.99 -16.92 38.78
C GLN A 800 5.59 -16.00 39.95
N THR A 801 6.45 -15.04 40.30
CA THR A 801 6.15 -14.02 41.32
C THR A 801 4.97 -13.15 40.90
N TRP A 802 4.96 -12.67 39.65
CA TRP A 802 3.87 -11.84 39.13
C TRP A 802 2.54 -12.60 39.07
N LEU A 803 2.56 -13.87 38.66
CA LEU A 803 1.37 -14.72 38.67
C LEU A 803 0.81 -14.87 40.09
N ALA A 804 1.67 -15.19 41.06
CA ALA A 804 1.29 -15.36 42.46
C ALA A 804 0.70 -14.08 43.08
N HIS A 805 1.24 -12.91 42.71
CA HIS A 805 0.77 -11.62 43.19
C HIS A 805 -0.35 -10.99 42.33
N ARG A 806 -0.76 -11.66 41.25
CA ARG A 806 -1.68 -11.13 40.23
C ARG A 806 -1.23 -9.78 39.65
N TRP A 807 0.08 -9.61 39.51
CA TRP A 807 0.64 -8.48 38.79
C TRP A 807 0.45 -8.65 37.28
N ARG A 808 0.36 -7.52 36.58
CA ARG A 808 0.09 -7.41 35.15
C ARG A 808 1.00 -6.38 34.51
N CYS A 809 1.05 -6.39 33.19
CA CYS A 809 1.61 -5.30 32.40
C CYS A 809 1.03 -3.95 32.89
N PRO A 810 1.87 -2.98 33.31
CA PRO A 810 1.39 -1.70 33.81
C PRO A 810 0.92 -0.75 32.71
N VAL A 811 1.08 -1.10 31.44
CA VAL A 811 0.66 -0.25 30.32
C VAL A 811 -0.41 -0.99 29.55
N VAL A 812 -1.58 -0.37 29.42
CA VAL A 812 -2.73 -0.92 28.68
C VAL A 812 -3.10 0.04 27.57
N VAL A 813 -3.10 -0.44 26.34
CA VAL A 813 -3.53 0.30 25.15
C VAL A 813 -4.98 -0.07 24.83
N GLU A 814 -5.83 0.91 24.58
CA GLU A 814 -7.23 0.72 24.24
C GLU A 814 -7.64 1.62 23.08
N SER A 815 -8.45 1.11 22.16
CA SER A 815 -9.09 1.92 21.12
C SER A 815 -10.50 2.34 21.61
N TRP A 816 -10.86 3.60 21.38
CA TRP A 816 -12.10 4.20 21.85
C TRP A 816 -12.87 4.85 20.71
N ASN A 817 -14.17 4.57 20.64
CA ASN A 817 -15.06 5.34 19.78
C ASN A 817 -15.21 6.76 20.34
N MET A 818 -15.19 7.75 19.44
CA MET A 818 -15.25 9.16 19.80
C MET A 818 -16.59 9.77 19.37
N ARG A 819 -17.15 10.63 20.21
CA ARG A 819 -18.29 11.50 19.87
C ARG A 819 -18.02 12.88 20.44
N ASP A 820 -18.08 13.91 19.60
CA ASP A 820 -17.82 15.31 20.00
C ASP A 820 -16.50 15.51 20.75
N GLY A 821 -15.45 14.75 20.37
CA GLY A 821 -14.13 14.79 21.00
C GLY A 821 -14.01 14.02 22.33
N ALA A 822 -15.09 13.43 22.83
CA ALA A 822 -15.10 12.62 24.04
C ALA A 822 -15.09 11.11 23.74
N ARG A 823 -14.42 10.35 24.60
CA ARG A 823 -14.43 8.88 24.61
C ARG A 823 -15.82 8.37 24.99
N THR A 824 -16.36 7.41 24.23
CA THR A 824 -17.70 6.86 24.46
C THR A 824 -17.63 5.39 24.89
N THR A 825 -17.31 4.50 23.96
CA THR A 825 -17.20 3.06 24.21
C THR A 825 -15.80 2.58 23.83
N VAL A 826 -15.27 1.66 24.64
CA VAL A 826 -14.05 0.94 24.28
C VAL A 826 -14.40 -0.01 23.14
N ARG A 827 -13.61 0.02 22.07
CA ARG A 827 -13.73 -0.91 20.94
C ARG A 827 -12.80 -2.10 21.14
N ASP A 828 -11.50 -1.84 21.31
CA ASP A 828 -10.47 -2.86 21.50
C ASP A 828 -9.71 -2.61 22.81
N GLN A 829 -9.36 -3.67 23.53
CA GLN A 829 -8.70 -3.61 24.83
C GLN A 829 -7.39 -4.38 24.83
N ASN A 830 -6.37 -3.80 25.47
CA ASN A 830 -5.03 -4.36 25.57
C ASN A 830 -4.41 -4.68 24.19
N VAL A 831 -4.42 -3.67 23.32
CA VAL A 831 -3.91 -3.73 21.94
C VAL A 831 -2.38 -3.71 21.93
N TRP A 832 -1.74 -4.54 21.13
CA TRP A 832 -0.28 -4.63 21.02
C TRP A 832 0.24 -4.34 19.61
N LEU A 833 -0.18 -5.14 18.63
CA LEU A 833 0.35 -5.05 17.27
C LEU A 833 -0.19 -3.83 16.55
N HIS A 834 0.62 -3.31 15.64
CA HIS A 834 0.33 -2.11 14.86
C HIS A 834 -0.94 -2.21 14.00
N ASP A 835 -1.31 -3.43 13.63
CA ASP A 835 -2.40 -3.84 12.74
C ASP A 835 -3.57 -4.51 13.48
N GLU A 836 -3.56 -4.57 14.81
CA GLU A 836 -4.70 -5.08 15.60
C GLU A 836 -5.90 -4.12 15.58
N VAL A 837 -5.65 -2.83 15.38
CA VAL A 837 -6.70 -1.83 15.10
C VAL A 837 -6.72 -1.62 13.60
N THR A 838 -7.84 -1.89 12.93
CA THR A 838 -7.95 -1.81 11.46
C THR A 838 -8.86 -0.69 10.96
N SER A 839 -9.37 0.15 11.88
CA SER A 839 -10.27 1.27 11.56
C SER A 839 -9.64 2.59 12.00
N SER A 840 -9.75 3.62 11.15
CA SER A 840 -9.29 4.98 11.43
C SER A 840 -10.26 5.81 12.29
N ALA A 841 -11.47 5.31 12.53
CA ALA A 841 -12.50 6.03 13.27
C ALA A 841 -12.24 6.13 14.80
N PRO A 842 -11.79 5.07 15.49
CA PRO A 842 -11.45 5.15 16.91
C PRO A 842 -10.21 6.02 17.18
N ARG A 843 -10.03 6.39 18.44
CA ARG A 843 -8.78 6.94 18.97
C ARG A 843 -8.15 5.98 19.95
N VAL A 844 -6.84 5.84 19.86
CA VAL A 844 -6.08 4.94 20.72
C VAL A 844 -5.59 5.73 21.92
N HIS A 845 -5.81 5.17 23.09
CA HIS A 845 -5.44 5.73 24.38
C HIS A 845 -4.61 4.73 25.18
N VAL A 846 -3.75 5.24 26.06
CA VAL A 846 -2.90 4.45 26.95
C VAL A 846 -3.20 4.78 28.39
N GLN A 847 -3.53 3.75 29.18
CA GLN A 847 -3.52 3.82 30.63
C GLN A 847 -2.16 3.32 31.13
N ASP A 848 -1.40 4.19 31.81
CA ASP A 848 -0.05 3.89 32.30
C ASP A 848 0.02 3.89 33.83
N PHE A 849 0.20 2.70 34.41
CA PHE A 849 0.38 2.45 35.84
C PHE A 849 1.87 2.33 36.23
N SER A 850 2.82 2.52 35.31
CA SER A 850 4.24 2.29 35.58
C SER A 850 4.93 3.43 36.32
N SER A 851 4.38 4.64 36.20
CA SER A 851 5.03 5.90 36.60
C SER A 851 6.45 6.06 36.04
N TYR A 852 6.75 5.46 34.89
CA TYR A 852 8.05 5.60 34.25
C TYR A 852 8.28 7.03 33.76
N TYR A 853 7.24 7.65 33.18
CA TYR A 853 7.31 9.02 32.67
C TYR A 853 6.85 10.05 33.71
N THR A 854 7.56 11.19 33.75
CA THR A 854 7.13 12.36 34.52
C THR A 854 6.30 13.27 33.63
N PHE A 855 5.03 13.45 33.98
CA PHE A 855 4.08 14.21 33.17
C PHE A 855 4.31 15.73 33.32
N PRO A 856 4.29 16.50 32.22
CA PRO A 856 4.37 17.95 32.27
C PRO A 856 3.11 18.55 32.90
N ALA A 857 3.21 19.81 33.35
CA ALA A 857 2.08 20.53 33.93
C ALA A 857 0.88 20.56 32.97
N GLY A 858 -0.32 20.32 33.50
CA GLY A 858 -1.55 20.22 32.70
C GLY A 858 -1.88 18.81 32.23
N HIS A 859 -0.97 17.84 32.40
CA HIS A 859 -1.21 16.43 32.11
C HIS A 859 -1.08 15.59 33.40
N SER A 860 -1.89 14.54 33.50
CA SER A 860 -1.95 13.69 34.69
C SER A 860 -1.83 12.23 34.30
N ALA A 861 -1.07 11.45 35.09
CA ALA A 861 -1.02 9.99 34.95
C ALA A 861 -2.34 9.30 35.29
N ALA A 862 -3.29 10.00 35.94
CA ALA A 862 -4.63 9.49 36.19
C ALA A 862 -5.50 9.45 34.93
N ASP A 863 -5.19 10.28 33.93
CA ASP A 863 -5.97 10.39 32.69
C ASP A 863 -5.32 9.55 31.58
N PRO A 864 -6.10 8.76 30.83
CA PRO A 864 -5.59 8.03 29.68
C PRO A 864 -4.98 8.94 28.62
N VAL A 865 -3.73 8.66 28.26
CA VAL A 865 -2.96 9.40 27.26
C VAL A 865 -3.49 9.07 25.87
N VAL A 866 -4.00 10.05 25.13
CA VAL A 866 -4.29 9.87 23.69
C VAL A 866 -2.97 9.71 22.93
N VAL A 867 -2.85 8.66 22.13
CA VAL A 867 -1.63 8.35 21.37
C VAL A 867 -1.82 8.42 19.87
N GLY A 868 -3.02 8.19 19.32
CA GLY A 868 -3.15 8.24 17.87
C GLY A 868 -4.45 7.70 17.29
N ASP A 869 -4.44 7.59 15.96
CA ASP A 869 -5.37 6.79 15.17
C ASP A 869 -4.61 5.78 14.30
N PHE A 870 -5.35 4.82 13.74
CA PHE A 870 -4.83 3.90 12.75
C PHE A 870 -4.97 4.51 11.35
N ALA A 871 -3.95 4.33 10.52
CA ALA A 871 -3.93 4.77 9.13
C ALA A 871 -3.42 3.66 8.21
N THR A 872 -3.77 3.77 6.92
CA THR A 872 -3.28 2.91 5.85
C THR A 872 -2.57 3.74 4.80
N TYR A 873 -1.58 3.14 4.14
CA TYR A 873 -0.88 3.72 3.00
C TYR A 873 -0.45 2.60 2.06
N LEU A 874 -1.09 2.52 0.88
CA LEU A 874 -0.90 1.42 -0.05
C LEU A 874 -1.13 0.07 0.67
N ALA A 875 -0.13 -0.82 0.67
CA ALA A 875 -0.18 -2.11 1.36
C ALA A 875 0.22 -2.04 2.85
N TRP A 876 0.76 -0.90 3.32
CA TRP A 876 1.16 -0.72 4.71
C TRP A 876 0.05 -0.11 5.55
N SER A 877 0.15 -0.32 6.86
CA SER A 877 -0.74 0.28 7.83
C SER A 877 -0.07 0.48 9.17
N GLY A 878 -0.71 1.19 10.10
CA GLY A 878 -0.25 1.28 11.48
C GLY A 878 -0.58 2.61 12.18
N PRO A 879 0.08 2.88 13.33
CA PRO A 879 -0.17 4.06 14.15
C PRO A 879 0.20 5.38 13.47
N ARG A 880 -0.58 6.42 13.80
CA ARG A 880 -0.28 7.81 13.45
C ARG A 880 -0.76 8.76 14.53
N SER A 881 0.02 9.80 14.82
CA SER A 881 -0.39 10.90 15.69
C SER A 881 -0.42 12.24 14.94
N LEU A 882 -1.53 12.96 15.08
CA LEU A 882 -1.83 14.19 14.36
C LEU A 882 -2.30 15.28 15.33
N PRO A 883 -1.84 16.53 15.16
CA PRO A 883 -2.37 17.66 15.89
C PRO A 883 -3.78 18.05 15.39
N PRO A 884 -4.58 18.73 16.24
CA PRO A 884 -4.28 18.99 17.65
C PRO A 884 -4.67 17.81 18.56
N ALA A 885 -5.32 16.77 18.03
CA ALA A 885 -6.00 15.77 18.84
C ALA A 885 -5.05 14.80 19.58
N HIS A 886 -3.87 14.52 19.02
CA HIS A 886 -2.95 13.50 19.55
C HIS A 886 -1.63 14.10 20.06
N THR A 887 -1.51 15.43 20.17
CA THR A 887 -0.20 16.10 20.39
C THR A 887 -0.22 17.02 21.61
N TRP A 888 0.90 17.12 22.32
CA TRP A 888 1.05 17.96 23.52
C TRP A 888 2.04 19.10 23.33
N THR A 889 3.18 18.86 22.65
CA THR A 889 4.31 19.79 22.67
C THR A 889 4.61 20.31 21.27
N GLU A 890 4.23 21.56 21.02
CA GLU A 890 4.59 22.28 19.80
C GLU A 890 6.11 22.55 19.75
N LEU A 891 6.67 22.55 18.54
CA LEU A 891 8.04 22.94 18.23
C LEU A 891 8.19 24.47 18.33
N LEU A 892 8.40 24.96 19.55
CA LEU A 892 8.61 26.38 19.86
C LEU A 892 10.09 26.62 20.25
N PRO A 893 10.57 27.88 20.22
CA PRO A 893 11.94 28.19 20.62
C PRO A 893 12.32 27.67 22.00
N ASP A 894 11.42 27.85 22.97
CA ASP A 894 11.61 27.44 24.36
C ASP A 894 11.76 25.92 24.49
N SER A 895 11.02 25.14 23.70
CA SER A 895 11.02 23.66 23.75
C SER A 895 12.07 23.01 22.83
N LEU A 896 12.48 23.68 21.76
CA LEU A 896 13.46 23.17 20.79
C LEU A 896 14.88 23.70 21.05
N VAL A 897 15.03 25.03 21.16
CA VAL A 897 16.33 25.70 21.37
C VAL A 897 16.67 25.77 22.86
N GLY A 898 15.66 25.76 23.74
CA GLY A 898 15.83 25.96 25.18
C GLY A 898 15.95 27.45 25.57
N VAL A 899 15.64 28.35 24.64
CA VAL A 899 15.72 29.81 24.82
C VAL A 899 14.41 30.43 24.35
N PRO A 900 13.78 31.31 25.15
CA PRO A 900 12.55 31.98 24.73
C PRO A 900 12.70 32.78 23.45
N GLN A 901 11.62 32.93 22.68
CA GLN A 901 11.60 33.71 21.42
C GLN A 901 12.27 35.10 21.56
N ALA A 902 12.03 35.80 22.68
CA ALA A 902 12.61 37.11 22.96
C ALA A 902 14.13 37.08 23.23
N GLY A 903 14.67 35.93 23.65
CA GLY A 903 16.08 35.73 23.97
C GLY A 903 16.91 35.14 22.83
N LEU A 904 16.30 34.77 21.70
CA LEU A 904 17.04 34.23 20.56
C LEU A 904 17.98 35.28 19.95
N THR A 905 19.23 34.89 19.74
CA THR A 905 20.16 35.63 18.87
C THR A 905 19.63 35.67 17.43
N ALA A 906 20.17 36.56 16.60
CA ALA A 906 19.75 36.66 15.20
C ALA A 906 19.96 35.33 14.44
N ALA A 907 21.10 34.67 14.65
CA ALA A 907 21.40 33.38 14.02
C ALA A 907 20.45 32.25 14.49
N GLN A 908 20.18 32.18 15.80
CA GLN A 908 19.21 31.22 16.33
C GLN A 908 17.82 31.46 15.77
N ARG A 909 17.39 32.73 15.67
CA ARG A 909 16.09 33.10 15.12
C ARG A 909 15.95 32.66 13.67
N CYS A 910 16.88 33.04 12.79
CA CYS A 910 16.83 32.66 11.37
C CYS A 910 16.85 31.14 11.18
N THR A 911 17.73 30.45 11.92
CA THR A 911 17.84 28.99 11.85
C THR A 911 16.57 28.31 12.37
N PHE A 912 15.99 28.80 13.48
CA PHE A 912 14.73 28.30 14.02
C PHE A 912 13.58 28.50 13.03
N THR A 913 13.46 29.69 12.44
CA THR A 913 12.40 29.99 11.46
C THR A 913 12.45 29.04 10.26
N VAL A 914 13.64 28.77 9.71
CA VAL A 914 13.83 27.81 8.61
C VAL A 914 13.45 26.39 9.02
N VAL A 915 13.92 25.92 10.19
CA VAL A 915 13.57 24.57 10.70
C VAL A 915 12.07 24.47 11.01
N ARG A 916 11.46 25.52 11.58
CA ARG A 916 10.04 25.55 11.91
C ARG A 916 9.17 25.45 10.66
N ALA A 917 9.47 26.23 9.61
CA ALA A 917 8.74 26.20 8.35
C ALA A 917 8.73 24.80 7.71
N VAL A 918 9.89 24.12 7.73
CA VAL A 918 10.01 22.75 7.23
C VAL A 918 9.29 21.76 8.16
N SER A 919 9.42 21.91 9.47
CA SER A 919 8.77 21.01 10.44
C SER A 919 7.23 21.01 10.36
N GLU A 920 6.60 22.06 9.83
CA GLU A 920 5.15 22.07 9.58
C GLU A 920 4.73 21.13 8.46
N VAL A 921 5.62 20.86 7.52
CA VAL A 921 5.41 19.87 6.47
C VAL A 921 5.71 18.47 7.00
N GLU A 922 6.83 18.33 7.72
CA GLU A 922 7.35 17.03 8.15
C GLU A 922 6.62 16.44 9.36
N CYS A 923 6.41 17.22 10.42
CA CYS A 923 5.81 16.74 11.67
C CYS A 923 4.69 17.65 12.16
N LEU A 924 4.09 18.40 11.23
CA LEU A 924 2.96 19.31 11.49
C LEU A 924 3.23 20.35 12.59
N GLY A 925 4.51 20.61 12.90
CA GLY A 925 4.95 21.52 13.94
C GLY A 925 4.95 20.98 15.37
N PHE A 926 4.84 19.66 15.56
CA PHE A 926 4.83 19.03 16.88
C PHE A 926 5.94 17.98 17.01
N PHE A 927 6.54 17.88 18.19
CA PHE A 927 7.52 16.83 18.46
C PHE A 927 6.89 15.43 18.49
N ASP A 928 5.62 15.36 18.87
CA ASP A 928 4.84 14.15 19.06
C ASP A 928 3.80 13.93 17.95
N SER A 929 4.05 14.47 16.75
CA SER A 929 3.40 14.00 15.52
C SER A 929 4.32 12.97 14.84
N LEU A 930 3.93 11.70 14.92
CA LEU A 930 4.67 10.54 14.44
C LEU A 930 3.83 9.82 13.39
N ASN A 931 4.50 9.14 12.47
CA ASN A 931 3.86 8.14 11.62
C ASN A 931 4.58 6.79 11.71
N ALA A 932 3.80 5.74 11.61
CA ALA A 932 4.25 4.36 11.58
C ALA A 932 3.25 3.54 10.75
N TYR A 933 2.80 4.09 9.60
CA TYR A 933 1.75 3.51 8.78
C TYR A 933 2.13 3.29 7.30
N ASP A 934 3.29 3.78 6.88
CA ASP A 934 3.84 3.62 5.54
C ASP A 934 4.98 2.57 5.57
N ASN A 935 5.86 2.61 4.56
CA ASN A 935 7.00 1.72 4.46
C ASN A 935 8.13 2.05 5.44
N ALA A 936 7.97 3.05 6.33
CA ALA A 936 8.86 3.29 7.47
C ALA A 936 8.26 2.73 8.77
N PHE A 937 9.12 2.18 9.64
CA PHE A 937 8.66 1.58 10.91
C PHE A 937 8.17 2.61 11.92
N VAL A 938 8.87 3.74 12.02
CA VAL A 938 8.43 4.94 12.72
C VAL A 938 9.24 6.11 12.21
N SER A 939 8.61 7.27 12.07
CA SER A 939 9.31 8.52 11.75
C SER A 939 8.89 9.63 12.70
N LEU A 940 9.86 10.43 13.15
CA LEU A 940 9.64 11.50 14.12
C LEU A 940 10.61 12.68 13.98
N GLY A 941 10.30 13.77 14.68
CA GLY A 941 11.17 14.94 14.80
C GLY A 941 11.05 15.95 13.65
N PRO A 942 11.78 17.08 13.73
CA PRO A 942 11.58 18.23 12.84
C PRO A 942 11.81 17.97 11.35
N CYS A 943 12.50 16.88 11.02
CA CYS A 943 12.82 16.45 9.66
C CYS A 943 12.26 15.05 9.33
N HIS A 944 11.31 14.56 10.12
CA HIS A 944 10.67 13.24 9.98
C HIS A 944 11.66 12.07 9.81
N TRP A 945 12.65 11.98 10.71
CA TRP A 945 13.68 10.94 10.61
C TRP A 945 13.08 9.54 10.83
N THR A 946 13.31 8.65 9.86
CA THR A 946 12.85 7.26 9.90
C THR A 946 13.76 6.40 10.79
N LEU A 947 13.21 5.44 11.54
CA LEU A 947 14.00 4.40 12.23
C LEU A 947 14.65 3.43 11.25
N GLY A 948 13.87 3.03 10.26
CA GLY A 948 14.27 2.25 9.11
C GLY A 948 13.16 2.26 8.08
N ILE A 949 13.50 1.92 6.85
CA ILE A 949 12.59 1.93 5.72
C ILE A 949 12.69 0.62 4.94
N VAL A 950 11.53 0.12 4.53
CA VAL A 950 11.38 -1.03 3.62
C VAL A 950 11.57 -0.53 2.20
N ASN A 951 12.63 -1.02 1.54
CA ASN A 951 12.95 -0.75 0.14
C ASN A 951 12.96 -2.08 -0.61
N GLY A 952 11.88 -2.37 -1.34
CA GLY A 952 11.67 -3.71 -1.91
C GLY A 952 11.54 -4.74 -0.80
N ALA A 953 12.35 -5.80 -0.83
CA ALA A 953 12.36 -6.86 0.19
C ALA A 953 13.32 -6.60 1.37
N THR A 954 14.10 -5.51 1.33
CA THR A 954 15.14 -5.25 2.35
C THR A 954 14.77 -4.10 3.28
N VAL A 955 15.21 -4.21 4.53
CA VAL A 955 15.15 -3.10 5.49
C VAL A 955 16.49 -2.37 5.53
N THR A 956 16.44 -1.04 5.45
CA THR A 956 17.63 -0.20 5.63
C THR A 956 17.49 0.67 6.89
N GLY A 957 18.61 0.89 7.59
CA GLY A 957 18.66 1.78 8.75
C GLY A 957 18.40 3.24 8.37
N GLY A 958 17.57 3.92 9.15
CA GLY A 958 17.15 5.29 8.86
C GLY A 958 17.92 6.36 9.63
N GLU A 959 17.55 7.62 9.39
CA GLU A 959 18.20 8.79 10.00
C GLU A 959 17.96 8.91 11.52
N LEU A 960 16.88 8.30 12.02
CA LEU A 960 16.60 8.29 13.46
C LEU A 960 17.67 7.47 14.18
N GLY A 961 18.20 6.40 13.58
CA GLY A 961 19.35 5.67 14.12
C GLY A 961 20.59 6.57 14.28
N GLY A 962 20.85 7.46 13.31
CA GLY A 962 21.93 8.46 13.40
C GLY A 962 21.69 9.50 14.49
N TYR A 963 20.45 9.99 14.63
CA TYR A 963 20.06 10.86 15.75
C TYR A 963 20.27 10.18 17.11
N LEU A 964 19.88 8.91 17.23
CA LEU A 964 20.04 8.14 18.47
C LEU A 964 21.51 7.92 18.83
N ALA A 965 22.39 7.72 17.84
CA ALA A 965 23.84 7.67 18.06
C ALA A 965 24.38 9.02 18.58
N TYR A 966 23.93 10.14 17.99
CA TYR A 966 24.29 11.48 18.46
C TYR A 966 23.78 11.75 19.88
N LEU A 967 22.53 11.42 20.18
CA LEU A 967 21.91 11.57 21.50
C LEU A 967 22.67 10.75 22.54
N ARG A 968 22.99 9.48 22.24
CA ARG A 968 23.76 8.61 23.14
C ARG A 968 25.13 9.21 23.51
N HIS A 969 25.77 9.90 22.56
CA HIS A 969 27.05 10.55 22.78
C HIS A 969 26.92 11.86 23.57
N THR A 970 25.94 12.70 23.23
CA THR A 970 25.86 14.08 23.74
C THR A 970 25.00 14.25 24.99
N ASP A 971 24.02 13.37 25.20
CA ASP A 971 23.16 13.33 26.38
C ASP A 971 22.77 11.86 26.68
N ASN A 972 23.75 11.12 27.20
CA ASN A 972 23.59 9.70 27.48
C ASN A 972 22.45 9.42 28.47
N ALA A 973 22.19 10.31 29.44
CA ALA A 973 21.09 10.14 30.38
C ALA A 973 19.72 10.20 29.67
N ALA A 974 19.51 11.20 28.81
CA ALA A 974 18.30 11.28 28.00
C ALA A 974 18.16 10.08 27.06
N TYR A 975 19.26 9.62 26.45
CA TYR A 975 19.28 8.41 25.64
C TYR A 975 18.86 7.17 26.43
N THR A 976 19.42 7.00 27.63
CA THR A 976 19.12 5.84 28.47
C THR A 976 17.65 5.83 28.88
N THR A 977 17.11 6.97 29.29
CA THR A 977 15.69 7.10 29.65
C THR A 977 14.76 6.89 28.44
N ALA A 978 15.09 7.45 27.27
CA ALA A 978 14.20 7.40 26.12
C ALA A 978 14.27 6.06 25.37
N ILE A 979 15.41 5.37 25.37
CA ILE A 979 15.70 4.29 24.42
C ILE A 979 16.40 3.09 25.08
N GLU A 980 17.55 3.29 25.71
CA GLU A 980 18.41 2.17 26.14
C GLU A 980 17.78 1.32 27.23
N PHE A 981 16.99 1.93 28.11
CA PHE A 981 16.22 1.24 29.14
C PHE A 981 15.35 0.11 28.54
N PHE A 982 14.87 0.30 27.32
CA PHE A 982 14.04 -0.63 26.55
C PHE A 982 14.84 -1.68 25.77
N GLY A 983 16.18 -1.71 25.90
CA GLY A 983 17.03 -2.73 25.28
C GLY A 983 17.42 -2.48 23.83
N MET A 984 17.25 -1.25 23.32
CA MET A 984 17.63 -0.87 21.95
C MET A 984 18.93 -0.04 21.94
N ARG A 985 19.80 -0.25 20.94
CA ARG A 985 20.94 0.64 20.61
C ARG A 985 21.10 0.93 19.13
N PRO A 986 21.60 2.10 18.71
CA PRO A 986 22.10 2.26 17.35
C PRO A 986 23.29 1.28 17.15
N GLY A 987 23.39 0.69 15.96
CA GLY A 987 24.44 -0.28 15.64
C GLY A 987 25.83 0.33 15.49
N THR A 988 25.90 1.65 15.30
CA THR A 988 27.14 2.40 15.12
C THR A 988 27.14 3.60 16.06
N ASP A 989 28.27 3.88 16.71
CA ASP A 989 28.45 5.01 17.60
C ASP A 989 28.79 6.31 16.83
N TRP A 990 28.48 7.47 17.43
CA TRP A 990 28.84 8.78 16.88
C TRP A 990 30.36 9.04 16.87
N LEU A 991 31.10 8.34 17.75
CA LEU A 991 32.55 8.46 17.84
C LEU A 991 33.22 7.66 16.73
N THR A 992 34.08 8.32 15.97
CA THR A 992 35.02 7.66 15.07
C THR A 992 36.20 7.11 15.87
N PRO A 993 36.52 5.81 15.75
CA PRO A 993 37.64 5.20 16.46
C PRO A 993 38.97 5.91 16.18
N GLY A 994 39.74 6.15 17.23
CA GLY A 994 41.03 6.85 17.20
C GLY A 994 41.59 7.10 18.60
N THR A 995 42.81 7.60 18.71
CA THR A 995 43.40 8.03 20.00
C THR A 995 43.86 9.50 19.90
N PRO A 996 43.08 10.47 20.42
CA PRO A 996 41.74 10.33 20.99
C PRO A 996 40.65 10.04 19.93
N ALA A 997 39.50 9.52 20.35
CA ALA A 997 38.34 9.34 19.46
C ALA A 997 37.77 10.69 19.01
N VAL A 998 37.24 10.75 17.79
CA VAL A 998 36.72 12.00 17.20
C VAL A 998 35.19 11.96 17.13
N PRO A 999 34.46 12.94 17.70
CA PRO A 999 32.99 12.97 17.70
C PRO A 999 32.42 13.60 16.41
N ASP A 1000 32.86 13.15 15.25
CA ASP A 1000 32.49 13.71 13.93
C ASP A 1000 31.39 12.91 13.21
N GLY A 1001 30.94 11.77 13.74
CA GLY A 1001 29.89 10.95 13.14
C GLY A 1001 30.28 10.32 11.80
N ARG A 1002 31.57 10.28 11.43
CA ARG A 1002 32.02 9.85 10.09
C ARG A 1002 31.53 8.47 9.69
N ASN A 1003 31.47 7.52 10.63
CA ASN A 1003 31.02 6.14 10.36
C ASN A 1003 29.51 6.01 10.12
N LEU A 1004 28.74 7.04 10.41
CA LEU A 1004 27.29 7.12 10.18
C LEU A 1004 26.97 7.91 8.91
N PHE A 1005 27.92 8.70 8.42
CA PHE A 1005 27.68 9.70 7.38
C PHE A 1005 27.74 9.11 5.98
N GLY A 1006 26.61 9.12 5.27
CA GLY A 1006 26.55 8.74 3.86
C GLY A 1006 26.83 9.93 2.95
N PRO A 1007 27.99 10.05 2.27
CA PRO A 1007 28.37 11.25 1.52
C PRO A 1007 27.45 11.57 0.33
N GLY A 1008 26.89 10.54 -0.32
CA GLY A 1008 25.96 10.70 -1.45
C GLY A 1008 24.58 11.25 -1.06
N ASN A 1009 24.20 11.10 0.21
CA ASN A 1009 22.95 11.62 0.76
C ASN A 1009 23.19 12.79 1.72
N ARG A 1010 24.38 12.92 2.30
CA ARG A 1010 24.73 13.82 3.41
C ARG A 1010 23.77 13.69 4.59
N THR A 1011 23.46 12.44 4.93
CA THR A 1011 22.63 12.05 6.07
C THR A 1011 23.41 11.11 6.98
N TYR A 1012 22.97 11.01 8.23
CA TYR A 1012 23.56 10.11 9.23
C TYR A 1012 22.58 9.00 9.49
N THR A 1013 22.91 7.76 9.13
CA THR A 1013 22.00 6.61 9.31
C THR A 1013 22.66 5.53 10.15
N ALA A 1014 21.85 4.77 10.88
CA ALA A 1014 22.29 3.58 11.58
C ALA A 1014 21.19 2.53 11.57
N ALA A 1015 21.55 1.27 11.40
CA ALA A 1015 20.69 0.17 11.82
C ALA A 1015 20.56 0.17 13.35
N ILE A 1016 19.57 -0.53 13.88
CA ILE A 1016 19.46 -0.75 15.32
C ILE A 1016 19.88 -2.16 15.74
N THR A 1017 20.21 -2.25 17.01
CA THR A 1017 20.61 -3.46 17.71
C THR A 1017 19.71 -3.67 18.91
N VAL A 1018 19.50 -4.94 19.25
CA VAL A 1018 18.72 -5.36 20.41
C VAL A 1018 19.63 -6.05 21.43
N GLN A 1019 19.32 -5.87 22.70
CA GLN A 1019 20.12 -6.43 23.78
C GLN A 1019 20.04 -7.97 23.80
N ARG A 1020 21.17 -8.60 24.15
CA ARG A 1020 21.37 -10.04 24.33
C ARG A 1020 21.44 -10.40 25.81
N ASP A 1021 21.35 -11.68 26.12
CA ASP A 1021 21.37 -12.18 27.50
C ASP A 1021 22.73 -12.01 28.21
N ASP A 1022 23.82 -11.87 27.45
CA ASP A 1022 25.15 -11.52 27.98
C ASP A 1022 25.31 -10.01 28.29
N GLY A 1023 24.25 -9.21 28.09
CA GLY A 1023 24.27 -7.76 28.22
C GLY A 1023 24.82 -7.02 26.99
N GLY A 1024 25.38 -7.74 26.02
CA GLY A 1024 25.81 -7.21 24.73
C GLY A 1024 24.64 -6.87 23.82
N TYR A 1025 24.95 -6.41 22.62
CA TYR A 1025 23.95 -6.03 21.61
C TYR A 1025 24.21 -6.78 20.31
N ARG A 1026 23.13 -7.16 19.61
CA ARG A 1026 23.20 -7.76 18.28
C ARG A 1026 22.42 -6.91 17.27
N PRO A 1027 22.86 -6.80 16.02
CA PRO A 1027 22.04 -6.24 14.95
C PRO A 1027 20.69 -6.95 14.87
N LEU A 1028 19.63 -6.18 14.62
CA LEU A 1028 18.36 -6.75 14.24
C LEU A 1028 18.45 -7.26 12.79
N PRO A 1029 17.95 -8.47 12.46
CA PRO A 1029 17.94 -8.93 11.07
C PRO A 1029 17.20 -7.93 10.17
N LEU A 1030 17.65 -7.76 8.94
CA LEU A 1030 17.12 -6.76 7.99
C LEU A 1030 15.83 -7.21 7.29
N GLU A 1031 14.93 -7.81 8.08
CA GLU A 1031 13.65 -8.37 7.64
C GLU A 1031 12.50 -7.54 8.22
N GLU A 1032 11.49 -7.22 7.41
CA GLU A 1032 10.37 -6.37 7.84
C GLU A 1032 9.68 -6.90 9.10
N ARG A 1033 9.46 -8.22 9.18
CA ARG A 1033 8.82 -8.86 10.34
C ARG A 1033 9.56 -8.60 11.66
N GLU A 1034 10.89 -8.55 11.66
CA GLU A 1034 11.67 -8.28 12.88
C GLU A 1034 11.50 -6.83 13.35
N TRP A 1035 11.50 -5.92 12.39
CA TRP A 1035 11.43 -4.48 12.63
C TRP A 1035 10.03 -4.00 12.99
N ASN A 1036 8.98 -4.75 12.62
CA ASN A 1036 7.60 -4.52 13.05
C ASN A 1036 7.42 -4.52 14.58
N TYR A 1037 8.39 -5.06 15.34
CA TYR A 1037 8.44 -4.87 16.79
C TYR A 1037 8.38 -3.39 17.19
N PHE A 1038 9.12 -2.53 16.49
CA PHE A 1038 9.19 -1.09 16.77
C PHE A 1038 7.98 -0.30 16.24
N LYS A 1039 7.08 -0.97 15.51
CA LYS A 1039 5.82 -0.42 14.98
C LYS A 1039 4.64 -0.65 15.93
N THR A 1040 4.80 -1.51 16.95
CA THR A 1040 3.77 -1.82 17.95
C THR A 1040 3.27 -0.57 18.68
N TRP A 1041 2.01 -0.58 19.15
CA TRP A 1041 1.43 0.56 19.87
C TRP A 1041 2.21 0.92 21.14
N HIS A 1042 2.86 -0.05 21.79
CA HIS A 1042 3.71 0.20 22.96
C HIS A 1042 5.02 0.91 22.58
N TRP A 1043 5.67 0.55 21.48
CA TRP A 1043 6.83 1.29 20.99
C TRP A 1043 6.46 2.68 20.48
N PHE A 1044 5.34 2.80 19.77
CA PHE A 1044 4.80 4.09 19.34
C PHE A 1044 4.57 5.02 20.54
N TYR A 1045 3.90 4.53 21.59
CA TYR A 1045 3.73 5.24 22.87
C TYR A 1045 5.07 5.66 23.49
N ARG A 1046 6.10 4.80 23.48
CA ARG A 1046 7.42 5.15 24.04
C ARG A 1046 8.10 6.27 23.26
N PHE A 1047 8.03 6.26 21.93
CA PHE A 1047 8.58 7.33 21.11
C PHE A 1047 7.84 8.64 21.33
N GLU A 1048 6.51 8.63 21.42
CA GLU A 1048 5.73 9.81 21.79
C GLU A 1048 6.08 10.33 23.19
N MET A 1049 6.18 9.45 24.18
CA MET A 1049 6.50 9.88 25.55
C MET A 1049 7.94 10.38 25.68
N ALA A 1050 8.87 9.84 24.89
CA ALA A 1050 10.22 10.41 24.77
C ALA A 1050 10.16 11.86 24.27
N THR A 1051 9.36 12.13 23.24
CA THR A 1051 9.22 13.49 22.70
C THR A 1051 8.41 14.41 23.61
N ARG A 1052 7.45 13.89 24.39
CA ARG A 1052 6.63 14.65 25.36
C ARG A 1052 7.34 14.95 26.67
N THR A 1053 8.16 14.03 27.19
CA THR A 1053 8.63 14.09 28.59
C THR A 1053 10.14 14.14 28.77
N VAL A 1054 10.94 13.74 27.77
CA VAL A 1054 12.40 13.72 27.89
C VAL A 1054 13.02 14.95 27.23
N ASP A 1055 13.36 15.95 28.05
CA ASP A 1055 13.83 17.25 27.58
C ASP A 1055 15.11 17.16 26.73
N GLY A 1056 16.09 16.36 27.16
CA GLY A 1056 17.31 16.10 26.38
C GLY A 1056 17.02 15.49 24.99
N PHE A 1057 16.00 14.62 24.91
CA PHE A 1057 15.54 14.00 23.65
C PHE A 1057 14.92 15.03 22.70
N ARG A 1058 14.29 16.11 23.17
CA ARG A 1058 13.86 17.20 22.29
C ARG A 1058 15.00 18.14 21.92
N ARG A 1059 15.79 18.55 22.91
CA ARG A 1059 16.89 19.52 22.71
C ARG A 1059 17.94 19.03 21.73
N ARG A 1060 18.28 17.74 21.71
CA ARG A 1060 19.25 17.23 20.74
C ARG A 1060 18.71 17.13 19.31
N MET A 1061 17.39 17.18 19.09
CA MET A 1061 16.83 17.28 17.72
C MET A 1061 17.19 18.61 17.06
N TRP A 1062 17.26 19.69 17.84
CA TRP A 1062 17.73 21.00 17.37
C TRP A 1062 19.15 20.90 16.82
N ASP A 1063 20.04 20.20 17.53
CA ASP A 1063 21.41 20.00 17.08
C ASP A 1063 21.45 19.24 15.76
N MET A 1064 20.72 18.13 15.62
CA MET A 1064 20.75 17.34 14.39
C MET A 1064 20.11 18.05 13.19
N ALA A 1065 19.06 18.86 13.39
CA ALA A 1065 18.53 19.72 12.34
C ALA A 1065 19.58 20.75 11.86
N ARG A 1066 20.34 21.32 12.80
CA ARG A 1066 21.46 22.22 12.49
C ARG A 1066 22.65 21.52 11.85
N VAL A 1067 22.99 20.29 12.26
CA VAL A 1067 24.01 19.45 11.60
C VAL A 1067 23.63 19.21 10.14
N ARG A 1068 22.37 18.87 9.85
CA ARG A 1068 21.87 18.71 8.48
C ARG A 1068 22.02 19.99 7.66
N LEU A 1069 21.64 21.14 8.22
CA LEU A 1069 21.80 22.45 7.58
C LEU A 1069 23.27 22.83 7.37
N ARG A 1070 24.16 22.57 8.34
CA ARG A 1070 25.61 22.76 8.21
C ARG A 1070 26.13 21.95 7.02
N ASP A 1071 25.76 20.68 6.94
CA ASP A 1071 26.26 19.77 5.93
C ASP A 1071 25.68 20.11 4.55
N LEU A 1072 24.41 20.49 4.45
CA LEU A 1072 23.80 20.97 3.22
C LEU A 1072 24.49 22.24 2.72
N ARG A 1073 24.76 23.21 3.62
CA ARG A 1073 25.45 24.46 3.26
C ARG A 1073 26.88 24.22 2.80
N ALA A 1074 27.58 23.26 3.40
CA ALA A 1074 28.95 22.92 3.05
C ALA A 1074 29.08 22.13 1.73
N LEU A 1075 27.97 21.74 1.09
CA LEU A 1075 27.99 21.03 -0.17
C LEU A 1075 28.58 21.91 -1.28
N GLU A 1076 29.71 21.48 -1.87
CA GLU A 1076 30.31 22.16 -3.03
C GLU A 1076 29.39 22.08 -4.25
N LEU A 1077 29.28 23.18 -4.98
CA LEU A 1077 28.55 23.23 -6.23
C LEU A 1077 29.34 22.56 -7.37
N PRO A 1078 28.66 22.04 -8.39
CA PRO A 1078 29.32 21.48 -9.56
C PRO A 1078 30.27 22.49 -10.21
N ALA A 1079 31.41 22.01 -10.72
CA ALA A 1079 32.37 22.87 -11.42
C ALA A 1079 31.69 23.64 -12.57
N GLY A 1080 31.98 24.96 -12.63
CA GLY A 1080 31.43 25.88 -13.62
C GLY A 1080 29.96 26.26 -13.42
N ALA A 1081 29.26 25.74 -12.39
CA ALA A 1081 27.87 26.09 -12.14
C ALA A 1081 27.70 27.46 -11.45
N ALA A 1082 28.71 27.91 -10.70
CA ALA A 1082 28.82 29.25 -10.13
C ALA A 1082 30.30 29.69 -10.12
N PRO A 1083 30.59 31.00 -10.05
CA PRO A 1083 31.97 31.48 -9.93
C PRO A 1083 32.63 31.00 -8.64
N ASP A 1084 33.92 30.63 -8.72
CA ASP A 1084 34.69 30.22 -7.55
C ASP A 1084 34.87 31.38 -6.55
N ILE A 1085 34.95 31.04 -5.26
CA ILE A 1085 35.07 31.98 -4.16
C ILE A 1085 36.56 32.32 -3.92
N PRO A 1086 36.95 33.60 -3.92
CA PRO A 1086 38.32 34.00 -3.57
C PRO A 1086 38.66 33.64 -2.11
N THR A 1087 39.79 32.95 -1.90
CA THR A 1087 40.33 32.63 -0.57
C THR A 1087 41.62 33.39 -0.25
N GLY A 1088 42.15 34.14 -1.22
CA GLY A 1088 43.37 34.94 -1.12
C GLY A 1088 43.64 35.69 -2.44
N PRO A 1089 44.74 36.45 -2.54
CA PRO A 1089 45.04 37.28 -3.71
C PRO A 1089 45.07 36.53 -5.04
N HIS A 1090 45.40 35.23 -5.02
CA HIS A 1090 45.52 34.36 -6.21
C HIS A 1090 45.00 32.94 -5.97
N THR A 1091 44.19 32.72 -4.94
CA THR A 1091 43.64 31.40 -4.61
C THR A 1091 42.13 31.47 -4.56
N THR A 1092 41.48 30.45 -5.12
CA THR A 1092 40.03 30.30 -5.10
C THR A 1092 39.65 28.91 -4.59
N ARG A 1093 38.41 28.75 -4.14
CA ARG A 1093 37.78 27.46 -3.85
C ARG A 1093 36.44 27.37 -4.57
N ARG A 1094 35.94 26.14 -4.78
CA ARG A 1094 34.57 25.97 -5.28
C ARG A 1094 33.56 26.66 -4.37
N ALA A 1095 32.57 27.31 -4.98
CA ALA A 1095 31.43 27.83 -4.26
C ALA A 1095 30.62 26.67 -3.65
N THR A 1096 30.11 26.89 -2.45
CA THR A 1096 29.22 25.96 -1.76
C THR A 1096 27.77 26.44 -1.85
N VAL A 1097 26.83 25.57 -1.50
CA VAL A 1097 25.42 25.96 -1.35
C VAL A 1097 25.29 27.19 -0.44
N GLY A 1098 26.03 27.23 0.67
CA GLY A 1098 25.98 28.33 1.64
C GLY A 1098 26.63 29.64 1.18
N ASP A 1099 27.46 29.63 0.11
CA ASP A 1099 28.00 30.86 -0.49
C ASP A 1099 27.01 31.49 -1.50
N VAL A 1100 26.19 30.65 -2.12
CA VAL A 1100 25.30 31.05 -3.23
C VAL A 1100 23.88 31.34 -2.76
N PHE A 1101 23.29 30.43 -1.98
CA PHE A 1101 21.93 30.54 -1.44
C PHE A 1101 22.00 31.07 -0.02
N THR A 1102 21.56 32.31 0.20
CA THR A 1102 21.84 33.05 1.43
C THR A 1102 20.60 33.64 2.10
N SER A 1103 19.42 33.45 1.50
CA SER A 1103 18.14 33.83 2.09
C SER A 1103 17.53 32.71 2.92
N GLU A 1104 16.69 33.08 3.90
CA GLU A 1104 15.92 32.11 4.69
C GLU A 1104 15.03 31.25 3.79
N LYS A 1105 14.40 31.87 2.77
CA LYS A 1105 13.51 31.15 1.85
C LYS A 1105 14.26 30.13 0.99
N ALA A 1106 15.39 30.51 0.39
CA ALA A 1106 16.19 29.55 -0.37
C ALA A 1106 16.66 28.38 0.52
N MET A 1107 17.06 28.66 1.76
CA MET A 1107 17.53 27.62 2.67
C MET A 1107 16.43 26.71 3.20
N GLY A 1108 15.23 27.23 3.46
CA GLY A 1108 14.06 26.42 3.78
C GLY A 1108 13.67 25.48 2.66
N LEU A 1109 13.64 25.97 1.41
CA LEU A 1109 13.32 25.15 0.24
C LEU A 1109 14.38 24.06 0.01
N LEU A 1110 15.66 24.40 0.07
CA LEU A 1110 16.74 23.40 -0.08
C LEU A 1110 16.74 22.37 1.05
N LEU A 1111 16.44 22.77 2.30
CA LEU A 1111 16.30 21.83 3.41
C LEU A 1111 15.13 20.88 3.17
N ARG A 1112 13.95 21.39 2.77
CA ARG A 1112 12.78 20.57 2.45
C ARG A 1112 13.07 19.58 1.32
N TRP A 1113 13.73 20.02 0.26
CA TRP A 1113 14.15 19.16 -0.84
C TRP A 1113 15.12 18.08 -0.35
N HIS A 1114 16.13 18.45 0.44
CA HIS A 1114 17.09 17.50 0.99
C HIS A 1114 16.47 16.46 1.91
N ILE A 1115 15.41 16.80 2.65
CA ILE A 1115 14.67 15.84 3.48
C ILE A 1115 13.96 14.80 2.62
N ARG A 1116 13.22 15.23 1.58
CA ARG A 1116 12.47 14.29 0.73
C ARG A 1116 13.37 13.45 -0.17
N TYR A 1117 14.37 14.07 -0.78
CA TYR A 1117 15.24 13.46 -1.79
C TYR A 1117 16.69 13.88 -1.59
N PRO A 1118 17.38 13.39 -0.55
CA PRO A 1118 18.74 13.83 -0.22
C PRO A 1118 19.74 13.68 -1.38
N ALA A 1119 19.66 12.55 -2.09
CA ALA A 1119 20.50 12.25 -3.26
C ALA A 1119 20.32 13.25 -4.42
N HIS A 1120 19.17 13.94 -4.54
CA HIS A 1120 18.96 14.92 -5.62
C HIS A 1120 19.96 16.08 -5.53
N LEU A 1121 20.30 16.49 -4.31
CA LEU A 1121 21.23 17.58 -4.07
C LEU A 1121 22.65 17.05 -3.82
N ALA A 1122 22.79 16.00 -3.00
CA ALA A 1122 24.08 15.51 -2.53
C ALA A 1122 24.75 14.46 -3.44
N GLY A 1123 24.00 13.83 -4.34
CA GLY A 1123 24.49 12.75 -5.20
C GLY A 1123 25.65 13.16 -6.11
N GLY A 1124 26.46 12.21 -6.56
CA GLY A 1124 27.77 12.48 -7.20
C GLY A 1124 27.74 13.44 -8.39
N SER A 1125 26.68 13.41 -9.23
CA SER A 1125 26.55 14.30 -10.38
C SER A 1125 26.11 15.73 -10.02
N ARG A 1126 25.45 15.91 -8.86
CA ARG A 1126 24.83 17.16 -8.38
C ARG A 1126 24.03 17.87 -9.49
N ARG A 1127 23.44 17.08 -10.40
CA ARG A 1127 22.82 17.55 -11.64
C ARG A 1127 21.70 18.55 -11.38
N ARG A 1128 20.86 18.29 -10.37
CA ARG A 1128 19.73 19.15 -10.03
C ARG A 1128 20.20 20.53 -9.55
N LEU A 1129 21.25 20.61 -8.73
CA LEU A 1129 21.86 21.90 -8.35
C LEU A 1129 22.42 22.67 -9.55
N ARG A 1130 23.04 21.97 -10.51
CA ARG A 1130 23.46 22.59 -11.78
C ARG A 1130 22.27 23.18 -12.53
N ASN A 1131 21.17 22.42 -12.65
CA ASN A 1131 19.98 22.86 -13.33
C ASN A 1131 19.32 24.05 -12.64
N VAL A 1132 19.22 24.05 -11.30
CA VAL A 1132 18.73 25.19 -10.51
C VAL A 1132 19.49 26.46 -10.86
N LEU A 1133 20.82 26.39 -10.92
CA LEU A 1133 21.67 27.54 -11.28
C LEU A 1133 21.49 27.94 -12.76
N GLY A 1134 21.28 26.96 -13.64
CA GLY A 1134 20.92 27.19 -15.04
C GLY A 1134 19.60 27.93 -15.20
N HIS A 1135 18.55 27.52 -14.48
CA HIS A 1135 17.24 28.16 -14.47
C HIS A 1135 17.28 29.57 -13.86
N ALA A 1136 18.11 29.76 -12.83
CA ALA A 1136 18.34 31.07 -12.23
C ALA A 1136 19.05 32.03 -13.19
N ALA A 1137 19.82 31.49 -14.15
CA ALA A 1137 20.49 32.22 -15.23
C ALA A 1137 21.24 33.48 -14.73
N VAL A 1138 21.94 33.36 -13.60
CA VAL A 1138 22.74 34.47 -13.07
C VAL A 1138 23.89 34.76 -14.04
N PRO A 1139 23.98 35.98 -14.61
CA PRO A 1139 24.96 36.25 -15.65
C PRO A 1139 26.38 36.19 -15.10
N ALA A 1140 27.33 35.67 -15.88
CA ALA A 1140 28.73 35.59 -15.48
C ALA A 1140 29.34 36.95 -15.08
N SER A 1141 28.80 38.05 -15.63
CA SER A 1141 29.18 39.43 -15.28
C SER A 1141 28.85 39.81 -13.82
N ALA A 1142 27.98 39.07 -13.14
CA ALA A 1142 27.71 39.25 -11.71
C ALA A 1142 28.92 38.91 -10.83
N GLY A 1143 29.87 38.12 -11.36
CA GLY A 1143 31.12 37.78 -10.69
C GLY A 1143 30.90 37.04 -9.36
N ASP A 1144 31.75 37.32 -8.38
CA ASP A 1144 31.72 36.72 -7.04
C ASP A 1144 30.30 36.73 -6.42
N PRO A 1145 29.76 35.56 -6.02
CA PRO A 1145 28.48 35.47 -5.30
C PRO A 1145 28.33 36.44 -4.14
N ALA A 1146 29.40 36.84 -3.44
CA ALA A 1146 29.33 37.82 -2.36
C ALA A 1146 28.80 39.21 -2.82
N ARG A 1147 28.85 39.51 -4.12
CA ARG A 1147 28.37 40.78 -4.72
C ARG A 1147 26.99 40.67 -5.36
N TRP A 1148 26.40 39.48 -5.38
CA TRP A 1148 25.06 39.29 -5.92
C TRP A 1148 24.03 40.07 -5.07
N THR A 1149 22.87 40.34 -5.64
CA THR A 1149 21.82 41.20 -5.03
C THR A 1149 20.57 40.40 -4.70
N ASP A 1150 19.59 41.01 -4.03
CA ASP A 1150 18.27 40.39 -3.78
C ASP A 1150 17.60 39.87 -5.05
N ALA A 1151 17.75 40.59 -6.18
CA ALA A 1151 17.22 40.14 -7.47
C ALA A 1151 17.87 38.84 -7.97
N HIS A 1152 19.13 38.59 -7.63
CA HIS A 1152 19.80 37.33 -7.95
C HIS A 1152 19.31 36.20 -7.04
N GLU A 1153 19.11 36.49 -5.75
CA GLU A 1153 18.57 35.54 -4.77
C GLU A 1153 17.14 35.09 -5.14
N ILE A 1154 16.28 36.01 -5.59
CA ILE A 1154 14.94 35.69 -6.10
C ILE A 1154 15.03 34.73 -7.29
N ARG A 1155 15.95 34.97 -8.24
CA ARG A 1155 16.16 34.04 -9.37
C ARG A 1155 16.63 32.66 -8.93
N LEU A 1156 17.42 32.56 -7.87
CA LEU A 1156 17.82 31.27 -7.29
C LEU A 1156 16.63 30.53 -6.67
N ILE A 1157 15.76 31.24 -5.95
CA ILE A 1157 14.51 30.68 -5.40
C ILE A 1157 13.60 30.18 -6.54
N ASP A 1158 13.42 30.98 -7.58
CA ASP A 1158 12.65 30.59 -8.77
C ASP A 1158 13.29 29.38 -9.47
N GLY A 1159 14.63 29.34 -9.55
CA GLY A 1159 15.37 28.22 -10.12
C GLY A 1159 15.15 26.92 -9.35
N ILE A 1160 15.06 26.98 -8.01
CA ILE A 1160 14.70 25.84 -7.16
C ILE A 1160 13.30 25.33 -7.52
N LEU A 1161 12.31 26.22 -7.51
CA LEU A 1161 10.91 25.85 -7.75
C LEU A 1161 10.69 25.33 -9.18
N ARG A 1162 11.35 25.92 -10.18
CA ARG A 1162 11.32 25.44 -11.57
C ARG A 1162 11.89 24.04 -11.71
N GLU A 1163 13.07 23.78 -11.12
CA GLU A 1163 13.66 22.44 -11.20
C GLU A 1163 12.83 21.40 -10.45
N VAL A 1164 12.19 21.77 -9.34
CA VAL A 1164 11.22 20.89 -8.68
C VAL A 1164 10.04 20.59 -9.60
N GLY A 1165 9.50 21.59 -10.30
CA GLY A 1165 8.44 21.38 -11.30
C GLY A 1165 8.85 20.40 -12.41
N VAL A 1166 10.12 20.41 -12.82
CA VAL A 1166 10.67 19.46 -13.81
C VAL A 1166 10.68 18.01 -13.31
N ILE A 1167 10.68 17.78 -11.99
CA ILE A 1167 10.60 16.42 -11.42
C ILE A 1167 9.21 15.80 -11.66
N ALA A 1168 8.19 16.61 -11.95
CA ALA A 1168 6.81 16.18 -12.23
C ALA A 1168 6.18 15.34 -11.11
N ASN A 1169 6.55 15.62 -9.85
CA ASN A 1169 5.92 15.03 -8.66
C ASN A 1169 5.04 16.08 -7.98
N ALA A 1170 3.71 15.91 -8.09
CA ALA A 1170 2.72 16.88 -7.62
C ALA A 1170 2.78 17.07 -6.10
N ASP A 1171 2.83 15.98 -5.33
CA ASP A 1171 2.91 16.02 -3.85
C ASP A 1171 4.15 16.76 -3.38
N PHE A 1172 5.31 16.45 -3.97
CA PHE A 1172 6.56 17.12 -3.60
C PHE A 1172 6.51 18.61 -3.95
N THR A 1173 6.01 18.95 -5.14
CA THR A 1173 5.81 20.34 -5.56
C THR A 1173 4.94 21.09 -4.57
N GLN A 1174 3.78 20.54 -4.19
CA GLN A 1174 2.88 21.13 -3.22
C GLN A 1174 3.56 21.36 -1.85
N THR A 1175 4.32 20.38 -1.36
CA THR A 1175 5.04 20.56 -0.09
C THR A 1175 6.14 21.63 -0.13
N MET A 1176 6.74 21.88 -1.30
CA MET A 1176 7.68 22.98 -1.49
C MET A 1176 6.96 24.34 -1.47
N GLU A 1177 5.74 24.40 -1.99
CA GLU A 1177 4.89 25.60 -1.92
C GLU A 1177 4.48 25.94 -0.48
N TYR A 1178 4.18 24.94 0.35
CA TYR A 1178 3.93 25.16 1.77
C TYR A 1178 5.10 25.85 2.47
N VAL A 1179 6.35 25.45 2.17
CA VAL A 1179 7.53 26.12 2.72
C VAL A 1179 7.73 27.50 2.09
N ARG A 1180 7.49 27.66 0.78
CA ARG A 1180 7.58 28.95 0.07
C ARG A 1180 6.67 30.00 0.69
N ASP A 1181 5.44 29.61 1.01
CA ASP A 1181 4.38 30.52 1.45
C ASP A 1181 4.26 30.60 2.97
N TRP A 1182 5.09 29.86 3.69
CA TRP A 1182 5.05 29.81 5.14
C TRP A 1182 5.28 31.17 5.81
N PRO A 1183 4.49 31.55 6.84
CA PRO A 1183 3.26 30.89 7.30
C PRO A 1183 2.02 31.43 6.56
N ALA A 1184 1.51 30.68 5.58
CA ALA A 1184 0.35 31.09 4.76
C ALA A 1184 -0.93 31.29 5.59
N TRP A 1185 -1.02 30.58 6.72
CA TRP A 1185 -2.14 30.66 7.67
C TRP A 1185 -2.06 31.85 8.64
N ALA A 1186 -0.97 32.62 8.65
CA ALA A 1186 -0.85 33.83 9.48
C ALA A 1186 -1.50 35.09 8.86
N ALA A 1187 -2.10 34.96 7.67
CA ALA A 1187 -2.86 36.04 7.06
C ALA A 1187 -4.08 36.42 7.93
N PRO A 1188 -4.46 37.71 8.02
CA PRO A 1188 -5.64 38.11 8.79
C PRO A 1188 -6.89 37.36 8.26
N ARG A 1189 -7.48 36.50 9.10
CA ARG A 1189 -8.66 35.63 8.84
C ARG A 1189 -8.39 34.25 8.23
N ALA A 1190 -7.15 33.82 8.00
CA ALA A 1190 -6.89 32.43 7.67
C ALA A 1190 -7.03 31.55 8.93
N ALA A 1191 -7.88 30.52 8.87
CA ALA A 1191 -7.96 29.53 9.94
C ALA A 1191 -6.70 28.66 9.86
N ASN A 1192 -5.93 28.52 10.95
CA ASN A 1192 -4.86 27.53 11.02
C ASN A 1192 -5.51 26.13 10.97
N PRO A 1193 -5.38 25.36 9.87
CA PRO A 1193 -6.03 24.07 9.75
C PRO A 1193 -5.44 23.03 10.72
N ARG A 1194 -4.32 23.35 11.37
CA ARG A 1194 -3.61 22.46 12.29
C ARG A 1194 -3.87 22.76 13.77
N GLY A 1195 -4.64 23.81 14.09
CA GLY A 1195 -5.18 24.03 15.44
C GLY A 1195 -4.20 24.49 16.53
N TYR A 1196 -3.00 24.96 16.17
CA TYR A 1196 -1.98 25.43 17.12
C TYR A 1196 -1.71 26.94 17.04
N THR A 1197 -1.02 27.49 18.04
CA THR A 1197 -0.78 28.93 18.17
C THR A 1197 0.72 29.22 18.10
N LEU A 1198 1.22 29.64 16.94
CA LEU A 1198 2.57 30.19 16.85
C LEU A 1198 2.56 31.65 17.34
N ALA A 1199 3.44 31.98 18.28
CA ALA A 1199 3.81 33.38 18.51
C ALA A 1199 4.52 33.89 17.25
N ALA A 1200 3.76 34.39 16.29
CA ALA A 1200 4.17 34.63 14.91
C ALA A 1200 5.55 35.29 14.79
N PRO A 1201 6.51 34.72 14.03
CA PRO A 1201 7.60 35.51 13.49
C PRO A 1201 7.00 36.51 12.49
N ALA A 1202 7.40 37.77 12.60
CA ALA A 1202 6.74 38.94 12.02
C ALA A 1202 6.75 39.07 10.48
N GLY A 1203 6.87 37.97 9.72
CA GLY A 1203 6.73 37.97 8.27
C GLY A 1203 7.55 36.87 7.58
N GLY A 1204 6.99 35.67 7.45
CA GLY A 1204 7.45 34.62 6.53
C GLY A 1204 8.94 34.23 6.57
N LEU A 1205 9.36 33.44 5.58
CA LEU A 1205 10.79 33.26 5.28
C LEU A 1205 11.26 34.44 4.42
N ALA A 1206 12.30 35.15 4.88
CA ALA A 1206 12.88 36.28 4.15
C ALA A 1206 13.49 35.85 2.81
N THR A 1207 13.32 36.68 1.78
CA THR A 1207 13.90 36.51 0.43
C THR A 1207 15.13 37.38 0.20
N THR A 1208 15.43 38.30 1.12
CA THR A 1208 16.59 39.20 1.00
C THR A 1208 17.90 38.42 1.13
N ARG A 1209 18.89 38.81 0.33
CA ARG A 1209 20.20 38.16 0.30
C ARG A 1209 20.90 38.34 1.66
N GLY A 1210 21.53 37.28 2.15
CA GLY A 1210 22.20 37.27 3.46
C GLY A 1210 21.27 37.27 4.67
N SER A 1211 19.95 37.12 4.48
CA SER A 1211 19.01 37.03 5.60
C SER A 1211 19.16 35.75 6.42
N PHE A 1212 19.67 34.65 5.84
CA PHE A 1212 19.89 33.42 6.59
C PHE A 1212 21.20 33.47 7.37
N LEU A 1213 21.09 33.76 8.66
CA LEU A 1213 22.19 33.65 9.60
C LEU A 1213 22.19 32.27 10.26
N PHE A 1214 23.14 31.42 9.89
CA PHE A 1214 23.24 30.06 10.42
C PHE A 1214 23.78 30.04 11.85
N ASP A 1215 23.07 29.39 12.76
CA ASP A 1215 23.56 29.10 14.11
C ASP A 1215 24.47 27.86 14.11
N ALA A 1216 25.77 28.09 14.08
CA ALA A 1216 26.77 27.02 14.17
C ALA A 1216 27.20 26.69 15.62
N SER A 1217 26.59 27.31 16.62
CA SER A 1217 27.06 27.24 18.00
C SER A 1217 26.94 25.82 18.58
N GLY A 1218 28.03 25.31 19.14
CA GLY A 1218 28.06 24.03 19.85
C GLY A 1218 27.85 22.79 18.98
N LEU A 1219 27.93 22.90 17.65
CA LEU A 1219 27.83 21.74 16.76
C LEU A 1219 29.08 20.86 16.82
N PRO A 1220 28.95 19.53 16.63
CA PRO A 1220 30.10 18.66 16.50
C PRO A 1220 30.94 19.05 15.27
N PRO A 1221 32.19 18.57 15.16
CA PRO A 1221 32.96 18.62 13.93
C PRO A 1221 32.21 17.98 12.75
N ALA A 1222 32.55 18.37 11.52
CA ALA A 1222 32.08 17.70 10.32
C ALA A 1222 32.93 16.43 10.05
N PRO A 1223 32.34 15.40 9.41
CA PRO A 1223 33.04 14.16 9.05
C PRO A 1223 34.07 14.35 7.93
#